data_AF-G2WW36-F1
#
_entry.id   AF-G2WW36-F1
#
_cell.length_a   1.000
_cell.length_b   1.000
_cell.length_c   1.000
_cell.angle_alpha   90.00
_cell.angle_beta   90.00
_cell.angle_gamma   90.00
#
_symmetry.space_group_name_H-M   'P 1'
#
loop_
_entity.id
_entity.type
_entity.pdbx_description
1 polymer ?
#
loop_
_entity_poly.entity_id
_entity_poly.type
_entity_poly.pdbx_seq_one_letter_code
_entity_poly.pdbx_strand_id
1 'polypeptide(L)'
;MSLSQASPLGKPVVWSENRQALCDSLWYFKQHQAGSYPIDGVLRGFLLDGESTIRDIVTSDVIISTLGGGRQKDSTTKMSVRVNETRNCIVNQCKEAFKRGVPVAVIIGRKCTLAPVQVLYNYNVLDWFTITDLWIEKDGQNDIFFWKIRLERTDRTTPSWCQPDDALTQTVEPRPFPHGKLDCVHCGVLSMYSFAQGWACLNGNCKQHFTLADGTSLTDLSYAGHSATIIAWCSECKHASKTIFVEGWTCYNRGCSKAFEFPAEVDMGALTYSEAFVSERTTFPTPPDSLVPPMPNPSDGCGTEKAARISIVCPRCRGCSRRVYWNRWSCDNKECNYILPAAPRPLSIEDIRAETTKRKSLLQVKKNDSLVQRDLMICGHKVEQYFLPDMEAKGQCCGTVLIFRATDAINKTRNGPNHLWMDIQEAAARGDDFKRNAVKCPGTSSEILTRNFQRNWGAPYKFVVAVNSTSFKEAPPYVMQALKRMQWAGRQSVQASNDGFEQGHALKSASMDTKFVDFNELLTIGYMEDDAISYHDDGEDTLGPTVATLSLGSSARMLFAEKTKYNPKTKKGTRSTARNQVLAFPVHHGDMVVMHGAQVHQQYDHKVEPSGKRRFALTCRNIIISKIDEDQQEDAMSKGEIPADAGQWTYDGY
;
A
#
# COMPACT_ATOMS: atom_id res chain seq x y z
N MET A 1 -32.04 22.19 6.36
CA MET A 1 -31.65 23.17 5.34
C MET A 1 -30.14 23.11 5.21
N SER A 2 -29.62 22.66 4.07
CA SER A 2 -28.18 22.64 3.81
C SER A 2 -27.72 24.07 3.61
N LEU A 3 -26.99 24.65 4.57
CA LEU A 3 -26.19 25.85 4.31
C LEU A 3 -25.24 25.48 3.16
N SER A 4 -25.40 26.11 2.00
CA SER A 4 -24.46 25.92 0.89
C SER A 4 -23.08 26.33 1.38
N GLN A 5 -22.13 25.39 1.42
CA GLN A 5 -20.73 25.71 1.74
C GLN A 5 -20.21 26.76 0.75
N ALA A 6 -19.45 27.74 1.24
CA ALA A 6 -18.86 28.78 0.41
C ALA A 6 -17.90 28.18 -0.63
N SER A 7 -17.67 28.92 -1.72
CA SER A 7 -16.69 28.52 -2.72
C SER A 7 -15.27 28.78 -2.19
N PRO A 8 -14.30 27.90 -2.52
CA PRO A 8 -12.91 28.11 -2.13
C PRO A 8 -12.26 29.24 -2.93
N LEU A 9 -11.42 30.05 -2.28
CA LEU A 9 -10.61 31.11 -2.89
C LEU A 9 -9.71 30.59 -4.03
N GLY A 10 -9.27 29.33 -3.94
CA GLY A 10 -8.39 28.73 -4.94
C GLY A 10 -8.58 27.23 -5.10
N LYS A 11 -7.60 26.59 -5.74
CA LYS A 11 -7.56 25.13 -5.94
C LYS A 11 -6.45 24.52 -5.10
N PRO A 12 -6.60 23.25 -4.66
CA PRO A 12 -5.54 22.56 -3.94
C PRO A 12 -4.29 22.38 -4.81
N VAL A 13 -3.11 22.50 -4.18
CA VAL A 13 -1.81 22.27 -4.82
C VAL A 13 -1.58 20.82 -5.22
N VAL A 14 -2.27 19.88 -4.57
CA VAL A 14 -2.33 18.46 -4.93
C VAL A 14 -3.70 17.92 -4.56
N TRP A 15 -4.28 17.10 -5.43
CA TRP A 15 -5.56 16.43 -5.16
C TRP A 15 -5.58 15.00 -5.71
N SER A 16 -6.60 14.23 -5.34
CA SER A 16 -6.84 12.91 -5.92
C SER A 16 -8.31 12.50 -5.84
N GLU A 17 -8.80 11.83 -6.88
CA GLU A 17 -10.10 11.15 -6.86
C GLU A 17 -10.02 9.72 -6.29
N ASN A 18 -8.82 9.14 -6.20
CA ASN A 18 -8.60 7.76 -5.78
C ASN A 18 -7.57 7.66 -4.63
N ARG A 19 -7.91 6.88 -3.60
CA ARG A 19 -7.08 6.75 -2.40
C ARG A 19 -5.73 6.08 -2.66
N GLN A 20 -5.66 5.10 -3.56
CA GLN A 20 -4.38 4.49 -3.94
C GLN A 20 -3.50 5.49 -4.69
N ALA A 21 -4.06 6.27 -5.62
CA ALA A 21 -3.32 7.31 -6.35
C ALA A 21 -2.68 8.32 -5.38
N LEU A 22 -3.44 8.80 -4.38
CA LEU A 22 -2.95 9.67 -3.31
C LEU A 22 -1.76 9.02 -2.56
N CYS A 23 -1.95 7.80 -2.05
CA CYS A 23 -0.95 7.10 -1.25
C CYS A 23 0.33 6.76 -2.02
N ASP A 24 0.20 6.41 -3.30
CA ASP A 24 1.32 6.02 -4.13
C ASP A 24 2.11 7.24 -4.62
N SER A 25 1.48 8.43 -4.68
CA SER A 25 2.12 9.67 -5.15
C SER A 25 2.81 10.42 -4.01
N LEU A 26 2.21 10.45 -2.82
CA LEU A 26 2.68 11.31 -1.73
C LEU A 26 3.63 10.57 -0.78
N TRP A 27 4.86 11.05 -0.65
CA TRP A 27 5.84 10.47 0.27
C TRP A 27 5.41 10.62 1.73
N TYR A 28 4.70 11.68 2.07
CA TYR A 28 4.23 12.03 3.42
C TYR A 28 2.87 11.43 3.78
N PHE A 29 2.24 10.62 2.92
CA PHE A 29 0.99 9.94 3.26
C PHE A 29 0.81 8.63 2.48
N LYS A 30 1.04 7.47 3.10
CA LYS A 30 0.89 6.14 2.47
C LYS A 30 -0.08 5.21 3.19
N GLN A 31 -1.14 5.77 3.78
CA GLN A 31 -2.16 4.99 4.49
C GLN A 31 -3.42 4.83 3.65
N HIS A 32 -3.75 3.60 3.26
CA HIS A 32 -4.98 3.32 2.52
C HIS A 32 -6.23 3.22 3.40
N GLN A 33 -6.06 2.99 4.71
CA GLN A 33 -7.17 2.66 5.64
C GLN A 33 -7.13 3.44 6.96
N ALA A 34 -6.12 4.29 7.17
CA ALA A 34 -5.95 5.07 8.40
C ALA A 34 -5.86 6.56 8.08
N GLY A 35 -6.18 7.40 9.07
CA GLY A 35 -6.12 8.85 8.98
C GLY A 35 -4.74 9.44 9.33
N SER A 36 -3.83 8.68 9.93
CA SER A 36 -2.52 9.19 10.35
C SER A 36 -1.37 8.36 9.80
N TYR A 37 -0.38 9.03 9.20
CA TYR A 37 0.80 8.40 8.61
C TYR A 37 2.09 8.87 9.29
N PRO A 38 2.75 7.99 10.07
CA PRO A 38 4.07 8.28 10.60
C PRO A 38 5.19 7.88 9.62
N ILE A 39 6.31 8.60 9.69
CA ILE A 39 7.61 8.18 9.16
C ILE A 39 8.57 8.15 10.34
N ASP A 40 9.24 7.01 10.55
CA ASP A 40 10.17 6.77 11.66
C ASP A 40 9.60 7.16 13.03
N GLY A 41 8.34 6.78 13.26
CA GLY A 41 7.63 7.03 14.50
C GLY A 41 7.16 8.47 14.69
N VAL A 42 7.27 9.36 13.70
CA VAL A 42 6.85 10.76 13.77
C VAL A 42 5.75 11.05 12.76
N LEU A 43 4.67 11.70 13.16
CA LEU A 43 3.57 12.06 12.26
C LEU A 43 4.09 12.93 11.09
N ARG A 44 3.68 12.60 9.86
CA ARG A 44 4.02 13.35 8.64
C ARG A 44 2.81 13.69 7.78
N GLY A 45 1.77 12.86 7.82
CA GLY A 45 0.53 13.11 7.09
C GLY A 45 -0.69 12.82 7.95
N PHE A 46 -1.71 13.67 7.81
CA PHE A 46 -2.96 13.57 8.54
C PHE A 46 -4.14 13.79 7.60
N LEU A 47 -5.09 12.86 7.57
CA LEU A 47 -6.28 12.90 6.74
C LEU A 47 -7.52 13.11 7.61
N LEU A 48 -8.24 14.18 7.29
CA LEU A 48 -9.58 14.49 7.77
C LEU A 48 -10.59 14.03 6.72
N ASP A 49 -11.58 13.22 7.09
CA ASP A 49 -12.62 12.74 6.17
C ASP A 49 -13.95 12.61 6.94
N GLY A 50 -14.78 11.60 6.64
CA GLY A 50 -16.16 11.52 7.15
C GLY A 50 -16.38 11.11 8.61
N GLU A 51 -15.34 11.08 9.44
CA GLU A 51 -15.42 10.60 10.84
C GLU A 51 -15.11 11.73 11.84
N SER A 52 -15.74 12.88 11.67
CA SER A 52 -15.65 14.00 12.62
C SER A 52 -16.31 13.65 13.95
N THR A 53 -15.87 14.31 15.01
CA THR A 53 -16.28 14.02 16.38
C THR A 53 -16.65 15.30 17.12
N ILE A 54 -17.15 15.15 18.34
CA ILE A 54 -17.54 16.27 19.21
C ILE A 54 -16.42 17.31 19.29
N ARG A 55 -16.77 18.59 19.10
CA ARG A 55 -15.87 19.75 19.11
C ARG A 55 -14.75 19.74 18.07
N ASP A 56 -14.76 18.87 17.06
CA ASP A 56 -13.79 19.04 15.96
C ASP A 56 -14.04 20.36 15.24
N ILE A 57 -12.97 21.08 14.92
CA ILE A 57 -12.99 22.36 14.21
C ILE A 57 -12.06 22.26 13.01
N VAL A 58 -12.53 22.67 11.84
CA VAL A 58 -11.71 22.77 10.63
C VAL A 58 -11.89 24.17 10.05
N THR A 59 -10.83 24.98 10.13
CA THR A 59 -10.73 26.28 9.46
C THR A 59 -9.57 26.24 8.47
N SER A 60 -9.37 27.35 7.74
CA SER A 60 -8.25 27.50 6.81
C SER A 60 -6.87 27.46 7.47
N ASP A 61 -6.77 27.95 8.71
CA ASP A 61 -5.49 28.11 9.44
C ASP A 61 -5.39 27.25 10.70
N VAL A 62 -6.50 26.84 11.29
CA VAL A 62 -6.54 26.06 12.54
C VAL A 62 -7.43 24.85 12.40
N ILE A 63 -6.91 23.71 12.82
CA ILE A 63 -7.63 22.44 12.84
C ILE A 63 -7.54 21.87 14.26
N ILE A 64 -8.68 21.57 14.85
CA ILE A 64 -8.80 20.79 16.08
C ILE A 64 -9.51 19.49 15.71
N SER A 65 -8.84 18.36 15.96
CA SER A 65 -9.38 17.06 15.60
C SER A 65 -9.14 16.03 16.68
N THR A 66 -10.01 15.02 16.77
CA THR A 66 -9.78 13.85 17.59
C THR A 66 -8.81 12.88 16.91
N LEU A 67 -7.79 12.43 17.65
CA LEU A 67 -6.91 11.38 17.17
C LEU A 67 -7.67 10.05 17.04
N GLY A 68 -7.50 9.41 15.88
CA GLY A 68 -8.15 8.17 15.53
C GLY A 68 -7.75 6.96 16.39
N GLY A 69 -8.40 5.83 16.14
CA GLY A 69 -8.23 4.61 16.94
C GLY A 69 -9.16 4.57 18.16
N GLY A 70 -9.38 3.36 18.66
CA GLY A 70 -10.30 3.11 19.78
C GLY A 70 -11.80 3.27 19.43
N ARG A 71 -12.13 3.29 18.14
CA ARG A 71 -13.52 3.37 17.65
C ARG A 71 -13.92 2.13 16.88
N GLN A 72 -15.20 1.80 16.90
CA GLN A 72 -15.82 0.73 16.12
C GLN A 72 -17.12 1.23 15.49
N LYS A 73 -17.55 0.63 14.38
CA LYS A 73 -18.86 0.93 13.81
C LYS A 73 -19.93 0.22 14.62
N ASP A 74 -20.88 0.99 15.13
CA ASP A 74 -22.07 0.46 15.77
C ASP A 74 -22.86 -0.40 14.77
N SER A 75 -23.33 -1.57 15.21
CA SER A 75 -23.96 -2.55 14.32
C SER A 75 -25.29 -2.06 13.73
N THR A 76 -25.99 -1.17 14.47
CA THR A 76 -27.34 -0.71 14.18
C THR A 76 -27.31 0.58 13.36
N THR A 77 -26.66 1.62 13.90
CA THR A 77 -26.57 2.96 13.30
C THR A 77 -25.50 3.06 12.21
N LYS A 78 -24.58 2.09 12.14
CA LYS A 78 -23.37 2.10 11.29
C LYS A 78 -22.42 3.27 11.56
N MET A 79 -22.69 4.08 12.58
CA MET A 79 -21.87 5.22 12.99
C MET A 79 -20.64 4.74 13.77
N SER A 80 -19.52 5.45 13.64
CA SER A 80 -18.34 5.17 14.44
C SER A 80 -18.55 5.65 15.88
N VAL A 81 -18.52 4.74 16.84
CA VAL A 81 -18.59 5.03 18.28
C VAL A 81 -17.26 4.72 18.95
N ARG A 82 -16.90 5.49 19.98
CA ARG A 82 -15.68 5.26 20.75
C ARG A 82 -15.93 4.15 21.77
N VAL A 83 -15.10 3.12 21.72
CA VAL A 83 -15.19 1.93 22.59
C VAL A 83 -13.91 1.67 23.36
N ASN A 84 -12.83 2.35 23.00
CA ASN A 84 -11.52 2.27 23.66
C ASN A 84 -10.81 3.63 23.59
N GLU A 85 -9.78 3.79 24.41
CA GLU A 85 -8.90 4.95 24.34
C GLU A 85 -8.18 5.05 22.99
N THR A 86 -7.70 6.25 22.67
CA THR A 86 -6.80 6.45 21.53
C THR A 86 -5.57 5.53 21.67
N ARG A 87 -5.18 4.85 20.58
CA ARG A 87 -4.04 3.93 20.61
C ARG A 87 -2.73 4.69 20.90
N ASN A 88 -1.94 4.20 21.85
CA ASN A 88 -0.64 4.79 22.22
C ASN A 88 0.30 5.05 21.04
N CYS A 89 0.33 4.17 20.03
CA CYS A 89 1.18 4.38 18.86
C CYS A 89 0.82 5.66 18.07
N ILE A 90 -0.47 6.02 18.00
CA ILE A 90 -0.95 7.24 17.34
C ILE A 90 -0.64 8.46 18.22
N VAL A 91 -0.77 8.35 19.54
CA VAL A 91 -0.43 9.43 20.46
C VAL A 91 1.07 9.72 20.41
N ASN A 92 1.91 8.68 20.45
CA ASN A 92 3.37 8.82 20.47
C ASN A 92 3.90 9.48 19.19
N GLN A 93 3.40 9.11 18.01
CA GLN A 93 3.83 9.77 16.77
C GLN A 93 3.45 11.26 16.70
N CYS A 94 2.34 11.64 17.33
CA CYS A 94 1.94 13.04 17.42
C CYS A 94 2.81 13.78 18.45
N LYS A 95 3.10 13.16 19.61
CA LYS A 95 3.99 13.70 20.63
C LYS A 95 5.40 13.95 20.08
N GLU A 96 5.93 13.03 19.27
CA GLU A 96 7.23 13.20 18.62
C GLU A 96 7.21 14.33 17.58
N ALA A 97 6.14 14.43 16.77
CA ALA A 97 6.00 15.52 15.81
C ALA A 97 5.88 16.88 16.51
N PHE A 98 5.09 16.93 17.59
CA PHE A 98 4.95 18.07 18.48
C PHE A 98 6.31 18.46 19.10
N LYS A 99 7.02 17.53 19.73
CA LYS A 99 8.32 17.78 20.37
C LYS A 99 9.33 18.36 19.39
N ARG A 100 9.42 17.79 18.19
CA ARG A 100 10.38 18.18 17.15
C ARG A 100 9.95 19.38 16.31
N GLY A 101 8.72 19.87 16.46
CA GLY A 101 8.17 20.94 15.62
C GLY A 101 8.11 20.58 14.14
N VAL A 102 7.88 19.30 13.82
CA VAL A 102 7.88 18.85 12.42
C VAL A 102 6.55 19.19 11.75
N PRO A 103 6.55 19.86 10.58
CA PRO A 103 5.34 20.06 9.80
C PRO A 103 4.69 18.75 9.36
N VAL A 104 3.37 18.73 9.38
CA VAL A 104 2.48 17.61 9.03
C VAL A 104 1.63 18.05 7.85
N ALA A 105 1.69 17.33 6.74
CA ALA A 105 0.83 17.60 5.60
C ALA A 105 -0.60 17.18 5.94
N VAL A 106 -1.54 18.12 5.87
CA VAL A 106 -2.95 17.82 6.13
C VAL A 106 -3.71 17.64 4.82
N ILE A 107 -4.53 16.60 4.78
CA ILE A 107 -5.37 16.24 3.63
C ILE A 107 -6.82 16.29 4.11
N ILE A 108 -7.70 16.91 3.33
CA ILE A 108 -9.13 16.91 3.57
C ILE A 108 -9.84 16.10 2.48
N GLY A 109 -10.67 15.15 2.92
CA GLY A 109 -11.52 14.34 2.07
C GLY A 109 -12.90 14.95 1.89
N ARG A 110 -13.56 14.65 0.77
CA ARG A 110 -14.89 15.18 0.41
C ARG A 110 -15.97 14.86 1.44
N LYS A 111 -15.78 13.83 2.27
CA LYS A 111 -16.77 13.47 3.30
C LYS A 111 -16.63 14.30 4.57
N CYS A 112 -15.60 15.15 4.68
CA CYS A 112 -15.44 16.04 5.83
C CYS A 112 -16.51 17.15 5.79
N THR A 113 -17.53 17.01 6.64
CA THR A 113 -18.65 17.97 6.74
C THR A 113 -18.27 19.27 7.43
N LEU A 114 -17.15 19.29 8.15
CA LEU A 114 -16.63 20.47 8.85
C LEU A 114 -15.81 21.41 7.97
N ALA A 115 -15.59 21.05 6.70
CA ALA A 115 -14.82 21.90 5.78
C ALA A 115 -15.45 23.30 5.67
N PRO A 116 -14.65 24.38 5.74
CA PRO A 116 -15.17 25.75 5.67
C PRO A 116 -15.67 26.13 4.26
N VAL A 117 -15.28 25.35 3.26
CA VAL A 117 -15.57 25.56 1.84
C VAL A 117 -15.95 24.24 1.18
N GLN A 118 -16.56 24.33 -0.01
CA GLN A 118 -16.85 23.16 -0.81
C GLN A 118 -15.55 22.41 -1.17
N VAL A 119 -15.48 21.13 -0.80
CA VAL A 119 -14.34 20.25 -1.07
C VAL A 119 -14.40 19.74 -2.52
N LEU A 120 -13.49 20.22 -3.37
CA LEU A 120 -13.53 20.04 -4.82
C LEU A 120 -13.35 18.59 -5.28
N TYR A 121 -12.35 17.88 -4.74
CA TYR A 121 -12.00 16.50 -5.12
C TYR A 121 -12.25 15.52 -3.97
N ASN A 122 -12.22 14.19 -4.21
CA ASN A 122 -12.35 13.22 -3.10
C ASN A 122 -11.29 13.40 -2.01
N TYR A 123 -10.07 13.81 -2.36
CA TYR A 123 -8.97 14.11 -1.45
C TYR A 123 -8.21 15.35 -1.92
N ASN A 124 -7.93 16.29 -1.01
CA ASN A 124 -7.35 17.59 -1.32
C ASN A 124 -6.28 17.88 -0.27
N VAL A 125 -5.04 18.14 -0.70
CA VAL A 125 -3.99 18.56 0.22
C VAL A 125 -4.26 20.00 0.62
N LEU A 126 -4.44 20.25 1.92
CA LEU A 126 -4.65 21.59 2.47
C LEU A 126 -3.34 22.38 2.42
N ASP A 127 -2.43 22.06 3.35
CA ASP A 127 -1.11 22.68 3.49
C ASP A 127 -0.26 21.87 4.49
N TRP A 128 0.92 22.37 4.82
CA TRP A 128 1.70 22.00 5.99
C TRP A 128 1.13 22.62 7.27
N PHE A 129 0.89 21.82 8.29
CA PHE A 129 0.45 22.25 9.61
C PHE A 129 1.43 21.80 10.70
N THR A 130 1.61 22.61 11.73
CA THR A 130 2.44 22.27 12.89
C THR A 130 1.55 21.98 14.09
N ILE A 131 1.90 20.95 14.86
CA ILE A 131 1.17 20.60 16.09
C ILE A 131 1.52 21.62 17.17
N THR A 132 0.50 22.29 17.67
CA THR A 132 0.61 23.31 18.72
C THR A 132 0.12 22.83 20.07
N ASP A 133 -0.85 21.91 20.10
CA ASP A 133 -1.38 21.37 21.34
C ASP A 133 -1.83 19.91 21.18
N LEU A 134 -1.64 19.12 22.25
CA LEU A 134 -2.12 17.75 22.41
C LEU A 134 -2.69 17.62 23.82
N TRP A 135 -3.95 17.22 23.94
CA TRP A 135 -4.62 17.05 25.24
C TRP A 135 -5.56 15.86 25.22
N ILE A 136 -6.02 15.46 26.40
CA ILE A 136 -7.06 14.47 26.55
C ILE A 136 -8.42 15.14 26.76
N GLU A 137 -9.46 14.49 26.27
CA GLU A 137 -10.84 14.72 26.65
C GLU A 137 -11.46 13.40 27.08
N LYS A 138 -12.61 13.47 27.75
CA LYS A 138 -13.36 12.32 28.23
C LYS A 138 -14.73 12.28 27.57
N ASP A 139 -15.14 11.10 27.10
CA ASP A 139 -16.50 10.87 26.63
C ASP A 139 -17.41 10.72 27.86
N GLY A 140 -18.31 11.69 28.07
CA GLY A 140 -19.20 11.74 29.24
C GLY A 140 -20.15 10.55 29.34
N GLN A 141 -20.42 9.81 28.25
CA GLN A 141 -21.31 8.65 28.27
C GLN A 141 -20.61 7.36 28.70
N ASN A 142 -19.31 7.22 28.41
CA ASN A 142 -18.59 5.94 28.52
C ASN A 142 -17.37 5.99 29.44
N ASP A 143 -17.05 7.15 30.01
CA ASP A 143 -15.87 7.38 30.86
C ASP A 143 -14.51 7.13 30.16
N ILE A 144 -14.49 7.14 28.83
CA ILE A 144 -13.31 6.81 28.01
C ILE A 144 -12.52 8.06 27.65
N PHE A 145 -11.22 8.07 27.96
CA PHE A 145 -10.33 9.13 27.51
C PHE A 145 -9.94 9.01 26.04
N PHE A 146 -9.83 10.13 25.36
CA PHE A 146 -9.31 10.21 24.00
C PHE A 146 -8.47 11.45 23.80
N TRP A 147 -7.55 11.38 22.84
CA TRP A 147 -6.65 12.49 22.57
C TRP A 147 -7.19 13.39 21.46
N LYS A 148 -7.06 14.69 21.69
CA LYS A 148 -7.24 15.75 20.70
C LYS A 148 -5.89 16.26 20.22
N ILE A 149 -5.90 16.82 19.02
CA ILE A 149 -4.77 17.50 18.40
C ILE A 149 -5.22 18.87 17.89
N ARG A 150 -4.40 19.89 18.13
CA ARG A 150 -4.50 21.20 17.48
C ARG A 150 -3.34 21.38 16.52
N LEU A 151 -3.68 21.78 15.30
CA LEU A 151 -2.80 21.97 14.17
C LEU A 151 -2.97 23.40 13.67
N GLU A 152 -1.88 24.12 13.51
CA GLU A 152 -1.86 25.45 12.88
C GLU A 152 -1.15 25.39 11.53
N ARG A 153 -1.70 26.07 10.51
CA ARG A 153 -1.05 26.19 9.21
C ARG A 153 0.31 26.87 9.40
N THR A 154 1.34 26.23 8.84
CA THR A 154 2.74 26.56 9.12
C THR A 154 3.14 27.85 8.41
N ASP A 155 2.83 27.97 7.13
CA ASP A 155 3.03 29.19 6.35
C ASP A 155 1.69 29.91 6.14
N ARG A 156 1.61 31.14 6.67
CA ARG A 156 0.43 32.01 6.54
C ARG A 156 0.74 33.30 5.79
N THR A 157 1.88 33.38 5.11
CA THR A 157 2.27 34.55 4.31
C THR A 157 1.36 34.75 3.10
N THR A 158 0.73 33.67 2.62
CA THR A 158 -0.31 33.71 1.59
C THR A 158 -1.65 33.21 2.13
N PRO A 159 -2.77 33.74 1.60
CA PRO A 159 -4.10 33.17 1.82
C PRO A 159 -4.15 31.67 1.52
N SER A 160 -4.88 30.90 2.32
CA SER A 160 -5.10 29.48 2.02
C SER A 160 -6.12 29.34 0.89
N TRP A 161 -5.91 28.39 -0.01
CA TRP A 161 -6.86 28.11 -1.10
C TRP A 161 -8.24 27.70 -0.58
N CYS A 162 -8.31 27.16 0.64
CA CYS A 162 -9.56 26.73 1.28
C CYS A 162 -10.22 27.82 2.16
N GLN A 163 -9.80 29.09 2.04
CA GLN A 163 -10.57 30.21 2.58
C GLN A 163 -11.84 30.44 1.75
N PRO A 164 -12.96 30.84 2.37
CA PRO A 164 -14.14 31.33 1.63
C PRO A 164 -13.80 32.53 0.75
N ASP A 165 -14.33 32.58 -0.47
CA ASP A 165 -14.09 33.65 -1.45
C ASP A 165 -14.67 35.02 -1.03
N ASP A 166 -15.69 35.02 -0.18
CA ASP A 166 -16.32 36.20 0.41
C ASP A 166 -15.64 36.71 1.68
N ALA A 167 -14.69 35.96 2.24
CA ALA A 167 -14.00 36.26 3.49
C ALA A 167 -12.47 36.38 3.29
N LEU A 168 -12.03 37.46 2.64
CA LEU A 168 -10.61 37.85 2.66
C LEU A 168 -10.21 38.25 4.08
N THR A 169 -9.76 37.28 4.87
CA THR A 169 -9.15 37.55 6.16
C THR A 169 -7.75 38.10 5.89
N GLN A 170 -7.46 39.32 6.36
CA GLN A 170 -6.07 39.80 6.43
C GLN A 170 -5.28 38.75 7.21
N THR A 171 -4.23 38.23 6.59
CA THR A 171 -3.25 37.38 7.27
C THR A 171 -2.70 38.20 8.44
N VAL A 172 -3.12 37.88 9.66
CA VAL A 172 -2.60 38.54 10.86
C VAL A 172 -1.10 38.29 10.86
N GLU A 173 -0.32 39.35 10.60
CA GLU A 173 1.14 39.34 10.72
C GLU A 173 1.47 38.84 12.13
N PRO A 174 1.99 37.61 12.28
CA PRO A 174 2.40 37.14 13.58
C PRO A 174 3.59 37.99 14.00
N ARG A 175 3.63 38.48 15.25
CA ARG A 175 4.83 39.16 15.75
C ARG A 175 6.05 38.23 15.52
N PRO A 176 7.23 38.77 15.18
CA PRO A 176 8.45 37.97 15.15
C PRO A 176 8.66 37.36 16.55
N PHE A 177 8.37 36.07 16.66
CA PHE A 177 8.39 35.35 17.92
C PHE A 177 9.49 34.30 17.87
N PRO A 178 10.37 34.20 18.88
CA PRO A 178 11.34 33.13 18.94
C PRO A 178 10.60 31.80 19.02
N HIS A 179 10.83 30.95 18.01
CA HIS A 179 10.52 29.53 18.09
C HIS A 179 11.19 28.94 19.30
N GLY A 180 10.42 28.30 20.17
CA GLY A 180 11.02 27.70 21.35
C GLY A 180 10.14 26.67 21.99
N LYS A 181 10.45 25.40 21.74
CA LYS A 181 10.22 24.36 22.74
C LYS A 181 11.59 24.02 23.26
N LEU A 182 11.81 24.16 24.57
CA LEU A 182 13.10 23.85 25.17
C LEU A 182 12.89 22.80 26.25
N ASP A 183 13.74 21.78 26.22
CA ASP A 183 13.86 20.85 27.33
C ASP A 183 14.50 21.62 28.50
N CYS A 184 13.85 21.62 29.66
CA CYS A 184 14.41 22.26 30.83
C CYS A 184 15.74 21.60 31.21
N VAL A 185 16.81 22.38 31.36
CA VAL A 185 18.13 21.85 31.74
C VAL A 185 18.16 21.19 33.13
N HIS A 186 17.17 21.48 33.99
CA HIS A 186 17.07 20.90 35.33
C HIS A 186 16.21 19.64 35.40
N CYS A 187 15.04 19.62 34.76
CA CYS A 187 14.12 18.49 34.86
C CYS A 187 13.98 17.68 33.56
N GLY A 188 14.59 18.12 32.46
CA GLY A 188 14.50 17.48 31.14
C GLY A 188 13.11 17.52 30.49
N VAL A 189 12.14 18.19 31.11
CA VAL A 189 10.76 18.28 30.60
C VAL A 189 10.65 19.42 29.62
N LEU A 190 10.14 19.12 28.42
CA LEU A 190 9.82 20.09 27.38
C LEU A 190 8.86 21.14 27.90
N SER A 191 9.21 22.42 27.77
CA SER A 191 8.32 23.56 28.07
C SER A 191 8.22 24.51 26.88
N MET A 192 7.04 25.08 26.69
CA MET A 192 6.74 26.03 25.63
C MET A 192 7.25 27.43 25.98
N TYR A 193 7.68 28.19 24.97
CA TYR A 193 7.96 29.61 25.10
C TYR A 193 6.64 30.40 25.12
N SER A 194 6.08 30.59 26.32
CA SER A 194 4.72 31.14 26.49
C SER A 194 4.68 32.64 26.79
N PHE A 195 5.78 33.26 27.20
CA PHE A 195 5.84 34.66 27.64
C PHE A 195 6.74 35.49 26.74
N ALA A 196 6.38 36.76 26.54
CA ALA A 196 7.17 37.68 25.73
C ALA A 196 8.55 37.97 26.37
N GLN A 197 8.63 37.89 27.70
CA GLN A 197 9.84 38.20 28.46
C GLN A 197 10.88 37.08 28.44
N GLY A 198 10.51 35.84 28.14
CA GLY A 198 11.47 34.74 28.24
C GLY A 198 10.85 33.36 28.26
N TRP A 199 11.73 32.36 28.09
CA TRP A 199 11.37 30.98 28.37
C TRP A 199 11.41 30.72 29.88
N ALA A 200 10.40 30.01 30.40
CA ALA A 200 10.39 29.48 31.76
C ALA A 200 10.02 28.00 31.75
N CYS A 201 10.53 27.24 32.72
CA CYS A 201 10.11 25.85 32.90
C CYS A 201 8.66 25.80 33.40
N LEU A 202 7.75 25.21 32.63
CA LEU A 202 6.33 25.09 32.99
C LEU A 202 6.04 23.81 33.80
N ASN A 203 7.02 22.95 34.03
CA ASN A 203 6.84 21.79 34.89
C ASN A 203 6.76 22.21 36.36
N GLY A 204 5.58 22.14 36.98
CA GLY A 204 5.37 22.52 38.38
C GLY A 204 6.09 21.64 39.41
N ASN A 205 6.67 20.51 38.98
CA ASN A 205 7.53 19.67 39.81
C ASN A 205 9.03 20.02 39.67
N CYS A 206 9.39 21.00 38.84
CA CYS A 206 10.77 21.42 38.65
C CYS A 206 11.20 22.40 39.74
N LYS A 207 12.46 22.29 40.21
CA LYS A 207 13.04 23.25 41.16
C LYS A 207 13.20 24.66 40.56
N GLN A 208 13.29 24.76 39.23
CA GLN A 208 13.29 26.01 38.47
C GLN A 208 11.95 26.27 37.79
N HIS A 209 10.86 25.71 38.34
CA HIS A 209 9.52 26.01 37.87
C HIS A 209 9.32 27.53 37.85
N PHE A 210 8.86 28.03 36.71
CA PHE A 210 8.50 29.42 36.49
C PHE A 210 9.60 30.45 36.85
N THR A 211 10.87 30.06 36.73
CA THR A 211 12.01 30.98 36.92
C THR A 211 12.44 31.56 35.57
N LEU A 212 12.45 32.90 35.46
CA LEU A 212 12.94 33.66 34.28
C LEU A 212 14.36 34.18 34.51
N ALA A 213 15.09 34.49 33.45
CA ALA A 213 16.54 34.67 33.47
C ALA A 213 17.04 35.98 34.12
N ASP A 214 16.17 36.90 34.53
CA ASP A 214 16.56 38.30 34.66
C ASP A 214 15.65 39.15 35.57
N GLY A 215 15.33 38.74 36.80
CA GLY A 215 14.65 39.61 37.76
C GLY A 215 13.30 40.19 37.31
N THR A 216 12.75 39.67 36.19
CA THR A 216 11.49 40.07 35.59
C THR A 216 10.38 39.92 36.63
N SER A 217 9.67 41.01 36.91
CA SER A 217 8.54 40.97 37.83
C SER A 217 7.43 40.09 37.25
N LEU A 218 6.87 39.21 38.08
CA LEU A 218 5.74 38.36 37.70
C LEU A 218 4.49 39.17 37.29
N THR A 219 4.38 40.40 37.77
CA THR A 219 3.27 41.32 37.43
C THR A 219 3.35 41.86 36.00
N ASP A 220 4.53 41.81 35.39
CA ASP A 220 4.80 42.44 34.09
C ASP A 220 4.78 41.41 32.95
N LEU A 221 4.47 40.15 33.26
CA LEU A 221 4.41 39.07 32.29
C LEU A 221 3.27 39.30 31.30
N SER A 222 3.62 39.21 30.03
CA SER A 222 2.66 39.22 28.94
C SER A 222 2.85 37.96 28.11
N TYR A 223 1.76 37.40 27.61
CA TYR A 223 1.86 36.23 26.76
C TYR A 223 2.49 36.59 25.42
N ALA A 224 3.29 35.63 24.95
CA ALA A 224 4.01 35.64 23.70
C ALA A 224 3.14 35.81 22.44
N GLY A 225 2.01 35.10 22.41
CA GLY A 225 1.15 34.93 21.25
C GLY A 225 -0.01 35.92 21.20
N HIS A 226 -0.53 36.17 20.00
CA HIS A 226 -1.82 36.83 19.85
C HIS A 226 -2.93 35.92 20.39
N SER A 227 -3.82 36.45 21.23
CA SER A 227 -4.93 35.71 21.85
C SER A 227 -4.47 34.47 22.65
N ALA A 228 -3.28 34.51 23.24
CA ALA A 228 -2.72 33.38 23.98
C ALA A 228 -3.60 32.98 25.18
N THR A 229 -3.76 31.67 25.34
CA THR A 229 -4.52 31.08 26.44
C THR A 229 -3.75 31.13 27.74
N ILE A 230 -4.47 31.34 28.85
CA ILE A 230 -3.87 31.32 30.18
C ILE A 230 -3.41 29.89 30.50
N ILE A 231 -2.25 29.77 31.15
CA ILE A 231 -1.74 28.49 31.63
C ILE A 231 -2.00 28.41 33.14
N ALA A 232 -2.57 27.30 33.60
CA ALA A 232 -2.72 27.00 35.02
C ALA A 232 -2.17 25.61 35.35
N TRP A 233 -1.87 25.39 36.63
CA TRP A 233 -1.23 24.17 37.13
C TRP A 233 -2.19 23.37 38.00
N CYS A 234 -2.23 22.06 37.79
CA CYS A 234 -3.01 21.16 38.62
C CYS A 234 -2.52 21.20 40.07
N SER A 235 -3.44 21.39 41.02
CA SER A 235 -3.11 21.39 42.45
C SER A 235 -2.52 20.04 42.91
N GLU A 236 -2.89 18.94 42.27
CA GLU A 236 -2.45 17.58 42.61
C GLU A 236 -1.15 17.18 41.89
N CYS A 237 -1.17 17.06 40.55
CA CYS A 237 -0.01 16.57 39.80
C CYS A 237 1.00 17.66 39.38
N LYS A 238 0.68 18.94 39.63
CA LYS A 238 1.48 20.12 39.22
C LYS A 238 1.76 20.21 37.72
N HIS A 239 1.00 19.50 36.89
CA HIS A 239 1.09 19.60 35.44
C HIS A 239 0.46 20.90 34.95
N ALA A 240 1.13 21.59 34.03
CA ALA A 240 0.63 22.79 33.37
C ALA A 240 -0.36 22.43 32.26
N SER A 241 -1.51 23.08 32.23
CA SER A 241 -2.53 22.94 31.19
C SER A 241 -3.05 24.32 30.79
N LYS A 242 -3.30 24.53 29.50
CA LYS A 242 -3.97 25.73 29.00
C LYS A 242 -5.44 25.79 29.42
N THR A 243 -6.00 26.98 29.57
CA THR A 243 -7.44 27.22 29.74
C THR A 243 -8.14 27.18 28.38
N ILE A 244 -8.44 25.99 27.86
CA ILE A 244 -8.96 25.83 26.49
C ILE A 244 -10.48 25.91 26.38
N PHE A 245 -11.22 25.77 27.49
CA PHE A 245 -12.69 25.80 27.52
C PHE A 245 -13.23 27.08 28.16
N VAL A 246 -14.41 27.51 27.72
CA VAL A 246 -15.12 28.67 28.30
C VAL A 246 -15.62 28.34 29.71
N GLU A 247 -16.06 27.10 29.92
CA GLU A 247 -16.72 26.63 31.13
C GLU A 247 -15.75 26.47 32.32
N GLY A 248 -14.44 26.45 32.07
CA GLY A 248 -13.43 26.43 33.12
C GLY A 248 -12.15 25.68 32.74
N TRP A 249 -11.22 25.64 33.70
CA TRP A 249 -9.95 24.93 33.55
C TRP A 249 -10.04 23.50 34.08
N THR A 250 -9.33 22.57 33.44
CA THR A 250 -9.16 21.20 33.94
C THR A 250 -7.75 20.67 33.64
N CYS A 251 -7.33 19.62 34.36
CA CYS A 251 -6.04 18.98 34.16
C CYS A 251 -6.06 18.04 32.94
N TYR A 252 -5.07 18.16 32.05
CA TYR A 252 -4.94 17.28 30.86
C TYR A 252 -3.94 16.14 31.04
N ASN A 253 -3.35 15.99 32.23
CA ASN A 253 -2.45 14.89 32.51
C ASN A 253 -3.25 13.60 32.75
N ARG A 254 -3.25 12.68 31.78
CA ARG A 254 -3.98 11.40 31.84
C ARG A 254 -3.69 10.56 33.09
N GLY A 255 -2.50 10.70 33.69
CA GLY A 255 -2.12 9.98 34.91
C GLY A 255 -2.58 10.64 36.22
N CYS A 256 -3.22 11.80 36.17
CA CYS A 256 -3.73 12.52 37.35
C CYS A 256 -5.12 12.00 37.74
N SER A 257 -5.46 11.98 39.04
CA SER A 257 -6.83 11.65 39.46
C SER A 257 -7.82 12.76 39.09
N LYS A 258 -7.37 14.02 39.04
CA LYS A 258 -8.12 15.21 38.58
C LYS A 258 -8.14 15.40 37.05
N ALA A 259 -7.80 14.37 36.28
CA ALA A 259 -7.72 14.45 34.83
C ALA A 259 -9.11 14.65 34.19
N PHE A 260 -9.27 15.76 33.47
CA PHE A 260 -10.53 16.14 32.79
C PHE A 260 -11.74 16.19 33.74
N GLU A 261 -11.53 16.54 35.00
CA GLU A 261 -12.59 16.75 35.99
C GLU A 261 -13.06 18.22 35.93
N PHE A 262 -14.38 18.43 35.92
CA PHE A 262 -15.03 19.74 36.02
C PHE A 262 -15.96 19.77 37.24
N PRO A 263 -16.34 20.97 37.74
CA PRO A 263 -17.43 21.11 38.71
C PRO A 263 -18.72 20.43 38.22
N ALA A 264 -19.55 19.97 39.16
CA ALA A 264 -20.75 19.16 38.85
C ALA A 264 -21.79 19.90 37.99
N GLU A 265 -21.74 21.23 37.98
CA GLU A 265 -22.64 22.10 37.22
C GLU A 265 -22.27 22.19 35.73
N VAL A 266 -21.09 21.72 35.34
CA VAL A 266 -20.59 21.79 33.96
C VAL A 266 -20.98 20.53 33.18
N ASP A 267 -21.74 20.73 32.10
CA ASP A 267 -22.03 19.65 31.15
C ASP A 267 -20.82 19.38 30.23
N MET A 268 -20.10 18.28 30.51
CA MET A 268 -18.95 17.84 29.71
C MET A 268 -19.32 17.51 28.24
N GLY A 269 -20.59 17.21 27.97
CA GLY A 269 -21.13 17.00 26.62
C GLY A 269 -21.31 18.30 25.82
N ALA A 270 -21.32 19.46 26.48
CA ALA A 270 -21.59 20.76 25.88
C ALA A 270 -20.42 21.76 25.95
N LEU A 271 -19.21 21.31 26.32
CA LEU A 271 -18.03 22.16 26.41
C LEU A 271 -17.73 22.92 25.12
N THR A 272 -17.28 24.17 25.24
CA THR A 272 -16.96 25.05 24.11
C THR A 272 -15.52 25.52 24.19
N TYR A 273 -14.76 25.43 23.09
CA TYR A 273 -13.41 25.99 23.07
C TYR A 273 -13.45 27.52 23.18
N SER A 274 -12.56 28.08 24.00
CA SER A 274 -12.43 29.52 24.17
C SER A 274 -11.97 30.17 22.86
N GLU A 275 -12.46 31.38 22.58
CA GLU A 275 -12.05 32.14 21.40
C GLU A 275 -10.53 32.40 21.39
N ALA A 276 -9.94 32.62 22.57
CA ALA A 276 -8.50 32.72 22.74
C ALA A 276 -7.78 31.48 22.19
N PHE A 277 -8.22 30.27 22.55
CA PHE A 277 -7.58 29.03 22.09
C PHE A 277 -7.71 28.81 20.58
N VAL A 278 -8.89 29.10 20.02
CA VAL A 278 -9.13 28.95 18.57
C VAL A 278 -8.34 30.01 17.78
N SER A 279 -8.23 31.22 18.32
CA SER A 279 -7.56 32.36 17.68
C SER A 279 -6.07 32.47 17.98
N GLU A 280 -5.52 31.62 18.86
CA GLU A 280 -4.09 31.57 19.18
C GLU A 280 -3.27 31.33 17.89
N ARG A 281 -2.19 32.09 17.70
CA ARG A 281 -1.31 31.98 16.52
C ARG A 281 0.15 31.92 16.95
N THR A 282 0.85 30.92 16.44
CA THR A 282 2.30 30.74 16.60
C THR A 282 2.98 30.98 15.26
N THR A 283 4.06 31.74 15.21
CA THR A 283 4.92 31.84 14.01
C THR A 283 5.53 30.46 13.75
N PHE A 284 5.89 30.06 12.52
CA PHE A 284 6.63 28.81 12.21
C PHE A 284 7.79 29.08 11.25
N PRO A 285 8.91 28.34 11.29
CA PRO A 285 9.83 28.34 10.17
C PRO A 285 9.13 27.79 8.93
N THR A 286 9.49 28.29 7.75
CA THR A 286 8.96 27.76 6.49
C THR A 286 9.29 26.26 6.37
N PRO A 287 8.31 25.41 6.04
CA PRO A 287 8.56 24.00 5.77
C PRO A 287 9.64 23.84 4.68
N PRO A 288 10.65 22.97 4.89
CA PRO A 288 11.71 22.78 3.90
C PRO A 288 11.26 21.95 2.69
N ASP A 289 10.20 21.16 2.85
CA ASP A 289 9.75 20.19 1.84
C ASP A 289 8.56 20.70 1.03
N SER A 290 8.51 20.34 -0.26
CA SER A 290 7.37 20.60 -1.13
C SER A 290 6.22 19.62 -0.89
N LEU A 291 4.97 20.12 -0.90
CA LEU A 291 3.76 19.29 -0.93
C LEU A 291 3.61 18.54 -2.26
N VAL A 292 4.18 19.07 -3.35
CA VAL A 292 4.23 18.40 -4.64
C VAL A 292 5.53 17.59 -4.70
N PRO A 293 5.46 16.25 -4.72
CA PRO A 293 6.64 15.40 -4.88
C PRO A 293 7.35 15.68 -6.22
N PRO A 294 8.68 15.48 -6.29
CA PRO A 294 9.41 15.60 -7.54
C PRO A 294 8.92 14.56 -8.56
N MET A 295 8.89 14.96 -9.84
CA MET A 295 8.56 14.05 -10.93
C MET A 295 9.67 13.02 -11.11
N PRO A 296 9.35 11.74 -11.34
CA PRO A 296 10.35 10.73 -11.67
C PRO A 296 10.97 11.06 -13.03
N ASN A 297 12.28 10.85 -13.16
CA ASN A 297 12.98 10.91 -14.44
C ASN A 297 12.91 9.53 -15.11
N PRO A 298 12.19 9.37 -16.24
CA PRO A 298 12.07 8.08 -16.92
C PRO A 298 13.40 7.55 -17.50
N SER A 299 14.42 8.40 -17.62
CA SER A 299 15.75 8.03 -18.10
C SER A 299 16.65 7.42 -17.03
N ASP A 300 16.27 7.53 -15.74
CA ASP A 300 17.04 6.97 -14.63
C ASP A 300 16.89 5.45 -14.60
N GLY A 301 18.02 4.74 -14.53
CA GLY A 301 18.02 3.28 -14.44
C GLY A 301 17.34 2.59 -15.63
N CYS A 302 17.00 1.32 -15.49
CA CYS A 302 16.39 0.55 -16.57
C CYS A 302 14.89 0.86 -16.76
N GLY A 303 14.27 1.67 -15.90
CA GLY A 303 12.86 2.08 -16.00
C GLY A 303 11.90 1.12 -15.30
N THR A 304 12.40 0.27 -14.41
CA THR A 304 11.60 -0.61 -13.55
C THR A 304 11.93 -0.49 -12.07
N GLU A 305 12.80 0.45 -11.71
CA GLU A 305 13.11 0.79 -10.33
C GLU A 305 11.89 1.36 -9.60
N LYS A 306 11.98 1.40 -8.26
CA LYS A 306 10.92 1.95 -7.40
C LYS A 306 10.40 3.34 -7.85
N ALA A 307 11.28 4.23 -8.32
CA ALA A 307 10.89 5.55 -8.81
C ALA A 307 10.06 5.51 -10.10
N ALA A 308 10.30 4.52 -10.98
CA ALA A 308 9.50 4.29 -12.19
C ALA A 308 8.14 3.63 -11.89
N ARG A 309 7.99 3.09 -10.67
CA ARG A 309 6.83 2.33 -10.23
C ARG A 309 5.77 3.15 -9.48
N ILE A 310 6.19 4.22 -8.79
CA ILE A 310 5.29 5.07 -7.99
C ILE A 310 4.33 5.89 -8.87
N SER A 311 3.26 6.37 -8.24
CA SER A 311 2.33 7.29 -8.87
C SER A 311 2.91 8.72 -8.89
N ILE A 312 2.36 9.59 -9.73
CA ILE A 312 2.86 10.96 -9.92
C ILE A 312 1.80 11.99 -9.59
N VAL A 313 2.22 13.20 -9.24
CA VAL A 313 1.33 14.37 -9.27
C VAL A 313 1.44 15.00 -10.66
N CYS A 314 0.33 15.06 -11.40
CA CYS A 314 0.32 15.60 -12.75
C CYS A 314 0.79 17.07 -12.76
N PRO A 315 1.79 17.44 -13.57
CA PRO A 315 2.30 18.81 -13.59
C PRO A 315 1.32 19.82 -14.20
N ARG A 316 0.31 19.36 -14.94
CA ARG A 316 -0.72 20.23 -15.55
C ARG A 316 -1.91 20.46 -14.61
N CYS A 317 -2.55 19.40 -14.14
CA CYS A 317 -3.79 19.50 -13.35
C CYS A 317 -3.60 19.34 -11.84
N ARG A 318 -2.40 18.99 -11.36
CA ARG A 318 -2.08 18.70 -9.94
C ARG A 318 -2.78 17.48 -9.34
N GLY A 319 -3.48 16.69 -10.15
CA GLY A 319 -4.11 15.44 -9.73
C GLY A 319 -3.11 14.29 -9.63
N CYS A 320 -3.19 13.51 -8.55
CA CYS A 320 -2.43 12.26 -8.38
C CYS A 320 -2.87 11.24 -9.43
N SER A 321 -1.93 10.68 -10.18
CA SER A 321 -2.18 9.78 -11.31
C SER A 321 -1.38 8.48 -11.15
N ARG A 322 -2.07 7.34 -11.29
CA ARG A 322 -1.49 6.02 -11.00
C ARG A 322 -0.55 5.58 -12.10
N ARG A 323 0.51 4.85 -11.75
CA ARG A 323 1.27 4.06 -12.74
C ARG A 323 0.41 2.88 -13.19
N VAL A 324 -0.53 3.09 -14.11
CA VAL A 324 -1.45 2.06 -14.64
C VAL A 324 -0.79 1.26 -15.76
N TYR A 325 -0.15 1.95 -16.70
CA TYR A 325 0.45 1.36 -17.90
C TYR A 325 1.93 1.06 -17.69
N TRP A 326 2.42 0.01 -18.32
CA TRP A 326 3.82 -0.41 -18.22
C TRP A 326 4.80 0.62 -18.77
N ASN A 327 4.42 1.32 -19.84
CA ASN A 327 5.31 2.18 -20.62
C ASN A 327 5.05 3.68 -20.44
N ARG A 328 4.13 4.10 -19.56
CA ARG A 328 3.80 5.52 -19.35
C ARG A 328 3.02 5.76 -18.06
N TRP A 329 3.00 7.02 -17.63
CA TRP A 329 1.90 7.54 -16.83
C TRP A 329 0.90 8.25 -17.74
N SER A 330 -0.38 7.93 -17.57
CA SER A 330 -1.49 8.70 -18.13
C SER A 330 -2.19 9.39 -16.97
N CYS A 331 -2.56 10.66 -17.12
CA CYS A 331 -3.26 11.36 -16.05
C CYS A 331 -4.60 10.66 -15.73
N ASP A 332 -4.87 10.48 -14.44
CA ASP A 332 -6.14 9.89 -13.97
C ASP A 332 -7.32 10.87 -14.12
N ASN A 333 -7.03 12.17 -14.24
CA ASN A 333 -8.06 13.17 -14.49
C ASN A 333 -8.55 13.05 -15.93
N LYS A 334 -9.83 12.72 -16.12
CA LYS A 334 -10.47 12.59 -17.44
C LYS A 334 -10.45 13.88 -18.26
N GLU A 335 -10.35 15.04 -17.60
CA GLU A 335 -10.25 16.36 -18.24
C GLU A 335 -8.80 16.74 -18.59
N CYS A 336 -7.81 15.90 -18.26
CA CYS A 336 -6.40 16.17 -18.52
C CYS A 336 -5.78 15.08 -19.40
N ASN A 337 -5.25 15.48 -20.54
CA ASN A 337 -4.58 14.58 -21.50
C ASN A 337 -3.07 14.45 -21.27
N TYR A 338 -2.56 14.79 -20.07
CA TYR A 338 -1.12 14.68 -19.82
C TYR A 338 -0.67 13.22 -19.83
N ILE A 339 0.38 12.95 -20.61
CA ILE A 339 1.04 11.66 -20.69
C ILE A 339 2.54 11.89 -20.46
N LEU A 340 3.14 11.08 -19.58
CA LEU A 340 4.59 10.98 -19.43
C LEU A 340 5.06 9.62 -19.95
N PRO A 341 5.69 9.57 -21.14
CA PRO A 341 6.32 8.36 -21.64
C PRO A 341 7.40 7.86 -20.71
N ALA A 342 7.45 6.54 -20.52
CA ALA A 342 8.34 5.88 -19.59
C ALA A 342 8.47 4.39 -19.93
N ALA A 343 8.71 4.11 -21.20
CA ALA A 343 8.99 2.78 -21.69
C ALA A 343 10.31 2.31 -21.05
N PRO A 344 10.33 1.15 -20.37
CA PRO A 344 11.56 0.67 -19.76
C PRO A 344 12.62 0.34 -20.81
N ARG A 345 13.88 0.67 -20.53
CA ARG A 345 15.00 0.33 -21.41
C ARG A 345 15.22 -1.19 -21.44
N PRO A 346 15.56 -1.79 -22.58
CA PRO A 346 15.87 -3.22 -22.65
C PRO A 346 16.97 -3.60 -21.66
N LEU A 347 16.75 -4.67 -20.90
CA LEU A 347 17.72 -5.23 -19.97
C LEU A 347 18.40 -6.43 -20.65
N SER A 348 19.74 -6.46 -20.64
CA SER A 348 20.53 -7.49 -21.34
C SER A 348 20.53 -8.83 -20.59
N ILE A 349 20.87 -9.91 -21.30
CA ILE A 349 21.04 -11.24 -20.67
C ILE A 349 22.24 -11.22 -19.71
N GLU A 350 23.27 -10.45 -20.04
CA GLU A 350 24.46 -10.24 -19.20
C GLU A 350 24.09 -9.59 -17.88
N ASP A 351 23.23 -8.57 -17.88
CA ASP A 351 22.72 -7.92 -16.67
C ASP A 351 21.93 -8.92 -15.80
N ILE A 352 21.06 -9.73 -16.41
CA ILE A 352 20.29 -10.77 -15.71
C ILE A 352 21.22 -11.81 -15.06
N ARG A 353 22.27 -12.24 -15.77
CA ARG A 353 23.27 -13.17 -15.25
C ARG A 353 24.07 -12.56 -14.10
N ALA A 354 24.45 -11.29 -14.20
CA ALA A 354 25.13 -10.56 -13.15
C ALA A 354 24.26 -10.41 -11.90
N GLU A 355 22.98 -10.04 -12.07
CA GLU A 355 21.99 -9.97 -10.98
C GLU A 355 21.79 -11.33 -10.29
N THR A 356 21.64 -12.39 -11.08
CA THR A 356 21.43 -13.74 -10.55
C THR A 356 22.64 -14.22 -9.75
N THR A 357 23.85 -13.95 -10.25
CA THR A 357 25.10 -14.31 -9.55
C THR A 357 25.22 -13.60 -8.20
N LYS A 358 24.90 -12.30 -8.14
CA LYS A 358 24.94 -11.51 -6.90
C LYS A 358 23.94 -12.00 -5.85
N ARG A 359 22.88 -12.71 -6.25
CA ARG A 359 21.77 -13.13 -5.37
C ARG A 359 21.70 -14.64 -5.13
N LYS A 360 22.71 -15.40 -5.55
CA LYS A 360 22.72 -16.88 -5.45
C LYS A 360 22.42 -17.42 -4.04
N SER A 361 22.93 -16.77 -3.00
CA SER A 361 22.71 -17.20 -1.60
C SER A 361 21.23 -17.11 -1.16
N LEU A 362 20.45 -16.20 -1.76
CA LEU A 362 19.03 -15.97 -1.44
C LEU A 362 18.10 -16.96 -2.18
N LEU A 363 18.66 -17.76 -3.08
CA LEU A 363 17.95 -18.55 -4.07
C LEU A 363 18.16 -20.06 -3.86
N GLN A 364 18.35 -20.50 -2.61
CA GLN A 364 18.48 -21.93 -2.31
C GLN A 364 17.14 -22.65 -2.27
N VAL A 365 17.14 -23.91 -2.69
CA VAL A 365 15.99 -24.81 -2.51
C VAL A 365 15.82 -25.10 -1.02
N LYS A 366 14.58 -25.01 -0.54
CA LYS A 366 14.16 -25.42 0.80
C LYS A 366 12.95 -26.31 0.64
N LYS A 367 13.03 -27.54 1.11
CA LYS A 367 11.93 -28.51 1.07
C LYS A 367 11.73 -29.13 2.44
N ASN A 368 10.50 -29.54 2.72
CA ASN A 368 10.22 -30.38 3.87
C ASN A 368 10.81 -31.78 3.64
N ASP A 369 11.30 -32.43 4.70
CA ASP A 369 11.96 -33.73 4.60
C ASP A 369 11.01 -34.83 4.09
N SER A 370 9.71 -34.65 4.33
CA SER A 370 8.65 -35.55 3.85
C SER A 370 8.38 -35.48 2.34
N LEU A 371 8.90 -34.47 1.63
CA LEU A 371 8.71 -34.37 0.18
C LEU A 371 9.63 -35.34 -0.56
N VAL A 372 9.01 -36.29 -1.27
CA VAL A 372 9.69 -37.16 -2.23
C VAL A 372 10.14 -36.29 -3.40
N GLN A 373 11.43 -36.41 -3.75
CA GLN A 373 12.06 -35.73 -4.87
C GLN A 373 12.65 -36.74 -5.85
N ARG A 374 12.56 -36.45 -7.14
CA ARG A 374 13.29 -37.12 -8.21
C ARG A 374 14.01 -36.08 -9.07
N ASP A 375 15.23 -36.40 -9.47
CA ASP A 375 15.97 -35.65 -10.48
C ASP A 375 15.93 -36.45 -11.80
N LEU A 376 15.51 -35.82 -12.88
CA LEU A 376 15.33 -36.43 -14.19
C LEU A 376 16.14 -35.65 -15.24
N MET A 377 16.37 -36.28 -16.39
CA MET A 377 16.88 -35.62 -17.60
C MET A 377 15.84 -35.80 -18.71
N ILE A 378 15.24 -34.69 -19.16
CA ILE A 378 14.20 -34.71 -20.20
C ILE A 378 14.63 -33.75 -21.31
N CYS A 379 14.95 -34.29 -22.49
CA CYS A 379 15.45 -33.53 -23.65
C CYS A 379 16.46 -32.44 -23.28
N GLY A 380 17.51 -32.79 -22.52
CA GLY A 380 18.60 -31.87 -22.17
C GLY A 380 18.30 -30.93 -21.00
N HIS A 381 17.06 -30.87 -20.53
CA HIS A 381 16.73 -30.22 -19.27
C HIS A 381 17.04 -31.13 -18.09
N LYS A 382 17.75 -30.60 -17.09
CA LYS A 382 17.72 -31.17 -15.74
C LYS A 382 16.36 -30.82 -15.14
N VAL A 383 15.60 -31.82 -14.72
CA VAL A 383 14.24 -31.63 -14.18
C VAL A 383 14.20 -32.10 -12.74
N GLU A 384 13.79 -31.21 -11.84
CA GLU A 384 13.52 -31.55 -10.43
C GLU A 384 12.02 -31.78 -10.27
N GLN A 385 11.60 -32.98 -9.83
CA GLN A 385 10.21 -33.34 -9.58
C GLN A 385 9.98 -33.52 -8.08
N TYR A 386 8.93 -32.89 -7.56
CA TYR A 386 8.50 -32.98 -6.18
C TYR A 386 7.07 -33.53 -6.12
N PHE A 387 6.83 -34.55 -5.29
CA PHE A 387 5.50 -35.12 -5.05
C PHE A 387 4.90 -34.46 -3.82
N LEU A 388 3.75 -33.80 -3.99
CA LEU A 388 3.06 -33.09 -2.92
C LEU A 388 2.07 -34.02 -2.21
N PRO A 389 2.18 -34.17 -0.87
CA PRO A 389 1.27 -34.99 -0.08
C PRO A 389 -0.19 -34.55 -0.21
N ASP A 390 -1.10 -35.51 -0.22
CA ASP A 390 -2.52 -35.26 -0.10
C ASP A 390 -2.89 -35.03 1.37
N MET A 391 -3.47 -33.87 1.66
CA MET A 391 -3.88 -33.48 3.01
C MET A 391 -5.12 -34.24 3.48
N GLU A 392 -5.93 -34.74 2.55
CA GLU A 392 -7.19 -35.43 2.82
C GLU A 392 -6.99 -36.96 2.76
N ALA A 393 -6.15 -37.45 1.85
CA ALA A 393 -5.80 -38.86 1.75
C ALA A 393 -4.36 -39.13 2.24
N LYS A 394 -4.18 -39.25 3.57
CA LYS A 394 -2.84 -39.43 4.19
C LYS A 394 -2.05 -40.58 3.56
N GLY A 395 -0.78 -40.30 3.26
CA GLY A 395 0.14 -41.26 2.62
C GLY A 395 0.01 -41.31 1.09
N GLN A 396 -0.95 -40.60 0.50
CA GLN A 396 -1.09 -40.41 -0.93
C GLN A 396 -0.50 -39.07 -1.37
N CYS A 397 -0.34 -38.93 -2.68
CA CYS A 397 0.16 -37.75 -3.36
C CYS A 397 -0.96 -37.15 -4.20
N CYS A 398 -1.29 -35.88 -3.95
CA CYS A 398 -2.35 -35.15 -4.64
C CYS A 398 -1.86 -34.41 -5.90
N GLY A 399 -0.54 -34.42 -6.14
CA GLY A 399 0.05 -34.00 -7.40
C GLY A 399 1.53 -33.67 -7.32
N THR A 400 2.07 -33.12 -8.41
CA THR A 400 3.50 -32.94 -8.61
C THR A 400 3.85 -31.52 -9.00
N VAL A 401 5.07 -31.09 -8.65
CA VAL A 401 5.69 -29.87 -9.13
C VAL A 401 6.99 -30.26 -9.83
N LEU A 402 7.11 -29.91 -11.11
CA LEU A 402 8.31 -30.17 -11.90
C LEU A 402 8.97 -28.85 -12.30
N ILE A 403 10.29 -28.80 -12.22
CA ILE A 403 11.10 -27.63 -12.57
C ILE A 403 12.09 -28.02 -13.65
N PHE A 404 11.86 -27.56 -14.87
CA PHE A 404 12.76 -27.75 -16.00
C PHE A 404 13.80 -26.64 -15.98
N ARG A 405 15.06 -27.00 -15.73
CA ARG A 405 16.18 -26.05 -15.71
C ARG A 405 16.62 -25.72 -17.12
N ALA A 406 16.69 -24.43 -17.45
CA ALA A 406 17.26 -24.00 -18.72
C ALA A 406 18.78 -23.95 -18.65
N THR A 407 19.44 -24.53 -19.65
CA THR A 407 20.88 -24.42 -19.84
C THR A 407 21.22 -23.22 -20.72
N ASP A 408 22.49 -22.80 -20.75
CA ASP A 408 22.93 -21.76 -21.67
C ASP A 408 22.72 -22.13 -23.14
N ALA A 409 22.82 -23.42 -23.49
CA ALA A 409 22.53 -23.90 -24.83
C ALA A 409 21.05 -23.70 -25.17
N ILE A 410 20.14 -24.15 -24.30
CA ILE A 410 18.68 -24.02 -24.46
C ILE A 410 18.27 -22.54 -24.53
N ASN A 411 18.85 -21.69 -23.69
CA ASN A 411 18.56 -20.26 -23.69
C ASN A 411 18.93 -19.59 -25.03
N LYS A 412 20.01 -20.06 -25.68
CA LYS A 412 20.55 -19.49 -26.92
C LYS A 412 19.98 -20.11 -28.21
N THR A 413 19.18 -21.18 -28.12
CA THR A 413 18.62 -21.78 -29.33
C THR A 413 17.73 -20.79 -30.07
N ARG A 414 17.56 -21.03 -31.37
CA ARG A 414 16.67 -20.19 -32.18
C ARG A 414 15.27 -20.25 -31.59
N ASN A 415 14.66 -19.10 -31.33
CA ASN A 415 13.36 -18.99 -30.64
C ASN A 415 13.40 -19.50 -29.18
N GLY A 416 14.61 -19.56 -28.62
CA GLY A 416 14.86 -19.88 -27.22
C GLY A 416 14.52 -18.72 -26.27
N PRO A 417 14.59 -18.95 -24.96
CA PRO A 417 14.31 -17.95 -23.92
C PRO A 417 14.99 -16.58 -24.11
N ASN A 418 16.22 -16.52 -24.64
CA ASN A 418 16.90 -15.23 -24.89
C ASN A 418 16.16 -14.40 -25.95
N HIS A 419 15.65 -15.03 -27.02
CA HIS A 419 14.88 -14.34 -28.06
C HIS A 419 13.51 -13.90 -27.52
N LEU A 420 12.80 -14.81 -26.84
CA LEU A 420 11.51 -14.50 -26.21
C LEU A 420 11.61 -13.32 -25.24
N TRP A 421 12.73 -13.23 -24.51
CA TRP A 421 13.00 -12.11 -23.60
C TRP A 421 13.17 -10.77 -24.31
N MET A 422 13.78 -10.73 -25.49
CA MET A 422 13.90 -9.49 -26.26
C MET A 422 12.54 -9.09 -26.83
N ASP A 423 11.82 -10.04 -27.44
CA ASP A 423 10.51 -9.82 -28.05
C ASP A 423 9.48 -9.28 -27.05
N ILE A 424 9.39 -9.90 -25.86
CA ILE A 424 8.43 -9.46 -24.83
C ILE A 424 8.79 -8.08 -24.27
N GLN A 425 10.09 -7.74 -24.15
CA GLN A 425 10.50 -6.40 -23.71
C GLN A 425 10.12 -5.35 -24.74
N GLU A 426 10.34 -5.61 -26.03
CA GLU A 426 9.95 -4.72 -27.12
C GLU A 426 8.42 -4.55 -27.18
N ALA A 427 7.68 -5.66 -27.10
CA ALA A 427 6.22 -5.65 -27.09
C ALA A 427 5.66 -4.89 -25.89
N ALA A 428 6.21 -5.09 -24.69
CA ALA A 428 5.77 -4.37 -23.50
C ALA A 428 6.13 -2.87 -23.55
N ALA A 429 7.24 -2.51 -24.19
CA ALA A 429 7.64 -1.11 -24.36
C ALA A 429 6.72 -0.34 -25.34
N ARG A 430 6.25 -1.01 -26.40
CA ARG A 430 5.46 -0.38 -27.48
C ARG A 430 3.94 -0.56 -27.36
N GLY A 431 3.47 -1.58 -26.65
CA GLY A 431 2.05 -1.92 -26.54
C GLY A 431 1.28 -1.05 -25.53
N ASP A 432 -0.05 -1.02 -25.70
CA ASP A 432 -0.97 -0.29 -24.81
C ASP A 432 -1.67 -1.17 -23.77
N ASP A 433 -1.62 -2.50 -23.95
CA ASP A 433 -2.45 -3.42 -23.17
C ASP A 433 -1.79 -3.92 -21.88
N PHE A 434 -0.47 -3.74 -21.74
CA PHE A 434 0.25 -4.19 -20.56
C PHE A 434 0.03 -3.21 -19.39
N LYS A 435 -0.94 -3.54 -18.55
CA LYS A 435 -1.44 -2.64 -17.49
C LYS A 435 -1.66 -3.35 -16.17
N ARG A 436 -1.76 -2.58 -15.10
CA ARG A 436 -2.27 -3.05 -13.82
C ARG A 436 -3.79 -3.09 -13.85
N ASN A 437 -4.37 -4.15 -13.31
CA ASN A 437 -5.81 -4.34 -13.22
C ASN A 437 -6.31 -4.16 -11.78
N ALA A 438 -7.58 -3.80 -11.63
CA ALA A 438 -8.22 -3.61 -10.33
C ALA A 438 -8.39 -4.95 -9.60
N VAL A 439 -7.88 -5.03 -8.38
CA VAL A 439 -8.02 -6.20 -7.48
C VAL A 439 -9.09 -6.00 -6.42
N LYS A 440 -9.41 -4.75 -6.07
CA LYS A 440 -10.47 -4.43 -5.09
C LYS A 440 -11.23 -3.19 -5.52
N CYS A 441 -12.53 -3.21 -5.29
CA CYS A 441 -13.46 -2.07 -5.47
C CYS A 441 -13.31 -1.36 -6.83
N PRO A 442 -13.36 -2.10 -7.96
CA PRO A 442 -13.16 -1.54 -9.30
C PRO A 442 -14.10 -0.35 -9.56
N GLY A 443 -13.59 0.71 -10.19
CA GLY A 443 -14.35 1.90 -10.57
C GLY A 443 -14.67 2.87 -9.42
N THR A 444 -14.28 2.57 -8.18
CA THR A 444 -14.56 3.43 -7.02
C THR A 444 -13.35 4.28 -6.60
N SER A 445 -13.56 5.27 -5.74
CA SER A 445 -12.48 6.05 -5.11
C SER A 445 -11.55 5.20 -4.21
N SER A 446 -11.97 3.98 -3.87
CA SER A 446 -11.20 3.00 -3.11
C SER A 446 -10.65 1.87 -3.98
N GLU A 447 -10.68 2.02 -5.32
CA GLU A 447 -10.10 1.04 -6.24
C GLU A 447 -8.61 0.84 -5.93
N ILE A 448 -8.21 -0.41 -5.82
CA ILE A 448 -6.81 -0.82 -5.63
C ILE A 448 -6.41 -1.65 -6.85
N LEU A 449 -5.36 -1.21 -7.53
CA LEU A 449 -4.73 -1.94 -8.61
C LEU A 449 -3.71 -2.95 -8.08
N THR A 450 -3.55 -4.05 -8.81
CA THR A 450 -2.49 -5.06 -8.68
C THR A 450 -1.09 -4.43 -8.60
N ARG A 451 -0.11 -5.15 -8.05
CA ARG A 451 1.30 -4.69 -8.09
C ARG A 451 1.97 -5.01 -9.42
N ASN A 452 1.70 -6.15 -10.02
CA ASN A 452 2.24 -6.50 -11.32
C ASN A 452 1.39 -5.93 -12.46
N PHE A 453 1.93 -5.99 -13.67
CA PHE A 453 1.27 -5.63 -14.92
C PHE A 453 0.92 -6.92 -15.66
N GLN A 454 -0.23 -6.95 -16.32
CA GLN A 454 -0.80 -8.19 -16.82
C GLN A 454 -1.35 -7.99 -18.22
N ARG A 455 -1.30 -9.07 -19.01
CA ARG A 455 -2.02 -9.22 -20.27
C ARG A 455 -2.38 -10.68 -20.47
N ASN A 456 -3.63 -10.95 -20.84
CA ASN A 456 -4.12 -12.31 -21.06
C ASN A 456 -4.28 -12.59 -22.56
N TRP A 457 -3.97 -13.82 -22.94
CA TRP A 457 -4.13 -14.34 -24.29
C TRP A 457 -4.93 -15.64 -24.26
N GLY A 458 -5.75 -15.87 -25.27
CA GLY A 458 -6.58 -17.07 -25.34
C GLY A 458 -7.92 -16.91 -24.61
N ALA A 459 -8.45 -18.02 -24.11
CA ALA A 459 -9.67 -18.07 -23.34
C ALA A 459 -9.61 -17.07 -22.16
N PRO A 460 -10.67 -16.25 -21.93
CA PRO A 460 -10.73 -15.37 -20.78
C PRO A 460 -10.56 -16.12 -19.46
N TYR A 461 -9.74 -15.56 -18.58
CA TYR A 461 -9.50 -16.12 -17.26
C TYR A 461 -9.55 -15.01 -16.20
N LYS A 462 -10.14 -15.35 -15.04
CA LYS A 462 -10.30 -14.44 -13.91
C LYS A 462 -9.78 -15.11 -12.64
N PHE A 463 -8.49 -14.94 -12.35
CA PHE A 463 -7.89 -15.30 -11.06
C PHE A 463 -7.91 -14.10 -10.13
N VAL A 464 -8.86 -14.02 -9.19
CA VAL A 464 -9.01 -12.87 -8.25
C VAL A 464 -9.27 -11.49 -8.93
N VAL A 465 -8.84 -11.30 -10.18
CA VAL A 465 -8.72 -10.09 -10.99
C VAL A 465 -9.15 -10.46 -12.40
N ALA A 466 -10.04 -9.66 -12.99
CA ALA A 466 -10.39 -9.82 -14.39
C ALA A 466 -9.32 -9.13 -15.26
N VAL A 467 -8.74 -9.86 -16.20
CA VAL A 467 -7.79 -9.34 -17.19
C VAL A 467 -8.44 -9.47 -18.56
N ASN A 468 -8.48 -8.38 -19.32
CA ASN A 468 -8.98 -8.43 -20.69
C ASN A 468 -8.11 -9.40 -21.50
N SER A 469 -8.76 -10.35 -22.18
CA SER A 469 -8.10 -11.37 -22.98
C SER A 469 -8.18 -11.03 -24.47
N THR A 470 -7.03 -11.15 -25.14
CA THR A 470 -6.91 -11.09 -26.61
C THR A 470 -6.88 -12.50 -27.18
N SER A 471 -7.41 -12.70 -28.39
CA SER A 471 -7.40 -14.02 -29.05
C SER A 471 -5.98 -14.53 -29.31
N PHE A 472 -5.78 -15.84 -29.39
CA PHE A 472 -4.49 -16.38 -29.87
C PHE A 472 -4.21 -16.08 -31.34
N LYS A 473 -5.26 -15.83 -32.14
CA LYS A 473 -5.12 -15.40 -33.55
C LYS A 473 -4.40 -14.06 -33.67
N GLU A 474 -4.55 -13.19 -32.69
CA GLU A 474 -3.91 -11.87 -32.62
C GLU A 474 -2.62 -11.89 -31.78
N ALA A 475 -2.24 -13.04 -31.23
CA ALA A 475 -1.09 -13.13 -30.34
C ALA A 475 0.24 -12.96 -31.09
N PRO A 476 1.19 -12.18 -30.56
CA PRO A 476 2.51 -12.04 -31.16
C PRO A 476 3.28 -13.37 -31.08
N PRO A 477 4.28 -13.58 -31.97
CA PRO A 477 4.99 -14.86 -32.08
C PRO A 477 5.55 -15.41 -30.75
N TYR A 478 6.08 -14.54 -29.88
CA TYR A 478 6.64 -14.96 -28.59
C TYR A 478 5.61 -15.63 -27.66
N VAL A 479 4.33 -15.26 -27.78
CA VAL A 479 3.24 -15.87 -26.99
C VAL A 479 2.98 -17.29 -27.48
N MET A 480 2.92 -17.50 -28.79
CA MET A 480 2.71 -18.83 -29.37
C MET A 480 3.91 -19.75 -29.13
N GLN A 481 5.12 -19.23 -29.24
CA GLN A 481 6.35 -19.96 -28.91
C GLN A 481 6.38 -20.38 -27.43
N ALA A 482 6.00 -19.48 -26.52
CA ALA A 482 5.88 -19.80 -25.10
C ALA A 482 4.78 -20.84 -24.82
N LEU A 483 3.60 -20.69 -25.44
CA LEU A 483 2.48 -21.63 -25.30
C LEU A 483 2.87 -23.03 -25.75
N LYS A 484 3.47 -23.18 -26.92
CA LYS A 484 3.90 -24.49 -27.45
C LYS A 484 4.97 -25.14 -26.58
N ARG A 485 5.91 -24.34 -26.06
CA ARG A 485 6.91 -24.78 -25.09
C ARG A 485 6.27 -25.25 -23.78
N MET A 486 5.27 -24.53 -23.26
CA MET A 486 4.53 -24.94 -22.07
C MET A 486 3.68 -26.19 -22.30
N GLN A 487 3.05 -26.34 -23.46
CA GLN A 487 2.30 -27.56 -23.83
C GLN A 487 3.23 -28.79 -23.87
N TRP A 488 4.44 -28.64 -24.43
CA TRP A 488 5.46 -29.68 -24.37
C TRP A 488 5.84 -30.02 -22.92
N ALA A 489 6.20 -29.02 -22.11
CA ALA A 489 6.59 -29.24 -20.71
C ALA A 489 5.44 -29.87 -19.89
N GLY A 490 4.20 -29.47 -20.16
CA GLY A 490 2.99 -30.05 -19.59
C GLY A 490 2.84 -31.54 -19.92
N ARG A 491 2.94 -31.93 -21.19
CA ARG A 491 2.91 -33.34 -21.61
C ARG A 491 4.00 -34.16 -20.93
N GLN A 492 5.25 -33.67 -20.96
CA GLN A 492 6.37 -34.35 -20.32
C GLN A 492 6.18 -34.49 -18.81
N SER A 493 5.57 -33.48 -18.16
CA SER A 493 5.32 -33.50 -16.72
C SER A 493 4.25 -34.49 -16.29
N VAL A 494 3.16 -34.59 -17.06
CA VAL A 494 2.11 -35.58 -16.81
C VAL A 494 2.68 -36.99 -17.00
N GLN A 495 3.43 -37.21 -18.08
CA GLN A 495 4.11 -38.49 -18.33
C GLN A 495 5.07 -38.86 -17.19
N ALA A 496 6.01 -37.97 -16.83
CA ALA A 496 6.97 -38.20 -15.76
C ALA A 496 6.31 -38.41 -14.38
N SER A 497 5.11 -37.85 -14.17
CA SER A 497 4.31 -38.09 -12.95
C SER A 497 3.70 -39.49 -12.96
N ASN A 498 3.09 -39.92 -14.07
CA ASN A 498 2.59 -41.28 -14.23
C ASN A 498 3.70 -42.31 -14.02
N ASP A 499 4.84 -42.15 -14.69
CA ASP A 499 6.01 -43.02 -14.56
C ASP A 499 6.49 -43.08 -13.10
N GLY A 500 6.45 -41.95 -12.38
CA GLY A 500 6.82 -41.87 -10.98
C GLY A 500 5.91 -42.68 -10.06
N PHE A 501 4.60 -42.68 -10.33
CA PHE A 501 3.64 -43.49 -9.60
C PHE A 501 3.78 -44.99 -9.93
N GLU A 502 3.98 -45.33 -11.19
CA GLU A 502 4.17 -46.73 -11.64
C GLU A 502 5.44 -47.34 -11.06
N GLN A 503 6.51 -46.55 -10.91
CA GLN A 503 7.77 -46.95 -10.28
C GLN A 503 7.70 -46.98 -8.73
N GLY A 504 6.55 -46.63 -8.14
CA GLY A 504 6.34 -46.69 -6.70
C GLY A 504 7.00 -45.58 -5.88
N HIS A 505 7.39 -44.45 -6.50
CA HIS A 505 7.98 -43.33 -5.77
C HIS A 505 7.00 -42.60 -4.84
N ALA A 506 5.71 -42.62 -5.18
CA ALA A 506 4.64 -42.10 -4.35
C ALA A 506 3.34 -42.87 -4.63
N LEU A 507 2.41 -42.89 -3.67
CA LEU A 507 1.10 -43.48 -3.86
C LEU A 507 0.16 -42.45 -4.50
N LYS A 508 -0.34 -42.74 -5.70
CA LYS A 508 -1.22 -41.83 -6.45
C LYS A 508 -2.57 -41.64 -5.76
N SER A 509 -3.00 -40.39 -5.56
CA SER A 509 -4.37 -40.09 -5.12
C SER A 509 -5.39 -40.37 -6.22
N ALA A 510 -6.62 -40.72 -5.84
CA ALA A 510 -7.72 -40.96 -6.78
C ALA A 510 -8.10 -39.71 -7.60
N SER A 511 -7.74 -38.53 -7.12
CA SER A 511 -7.96 -37.22 -7.76
C SER A 511 -6.97 -36.90 -8.89
N MET A 512 -5.94 -37.73 -9.10
CA MET A 512 -4.89 -37.46 -10.08
C MET A 512 -5.31 -37.84 -11.50
N ASP A 513 -5.34 -36.83 -12.36
CA ASP A 513 -5.45 -37.02 -13.81
C ASP A 513 -4.19 -37.68 -14.38
N THR A 514 -4.36 -38.55 -15.37
CA THR A 514 -3.23 -39.22 -16.05
C THR A 514 -3.00 -38.70 -17.46
N LYS A 515 -3.86 -37.80 -17.95
CA LYS A 515 -3.83 -37.27 -19.31
C LYS A 515 -3.57 -35.77 -19.28
N PHE A 516 -2.70 -35.33 -20.18
CA PHE A 516 -2.51 -33.91 -20.41
C PHE A 516 -3.61 -33.36 -21.33
N VAL A 517 -4.10 -32.17 -21.00
CA VAL A 517 -5.02 -31.40 -21.84
C VAL A 517 -4.30 -30.13 -22.26
N ASP A 518 -4.32 -29.83 -23.55
CA ASP A 518 -3.65 -28.65 -24.09
C ASP A 518 -4.20 -27.35 -23.48
N PHE A 519 -3.29 -26.42 -23.24
CA PHE A 519 -3.63 -25.09 -22.74
C PHE A 519 -4.37 -24.29 -23.81
N ASN A 520 -5.37 -23.53 -23.37
CA ASN A 520 -6.15 -22.59 -24.18
C ASN A 520 -6.10 -21.16 -23.62
N GLU A 521 -5.29 -20.91 -22.58
CA GLU A 521 -5.01 -19.58 -22.01
C GLU A 521 -3.50 -19.42 -21.76
N LEU A 522 -3.01 -18.19 -21.93
CA LEU A 522 -1.69 -17.75 -21.50
C LEU A 522 -1.78 -16.35 -20.88
N LEU A 523 -1.58 -16.27 -19.58
CA LEU A 523 -1.41 -15.03 -18.84
C LEU A 523 0.06 -14.61 -18.80
N THR A 524 0.34 -13.42 -19.32
CA THR A 524 1.63 -12.76 -19.17
C THR A 524 1.59 -11.80 -17.98
N ILE A 525 2.47 -11.99 -17.00
CA ILE A 525 2.64 -11.11 -15.84
C ILE A 525 4.03 -10.51 -15.86
N GLY A 526 4.12 -9.19 -15.76
CA GLY A 526 5.37 -8.43 -15.73
C GLY A 526 5.56 -7.78 -14.37
N TYR A 527 6.77 -7.97 -13.86
CA TYR A 527 7.20 -7.51 -12.56
C TYR A 527 8.28 -6.45 -12.77
N MET A 528 8.04 -5.27 -12.23
CA MET A 528 9.08 -4.28 -11.98
C MET A 528 9.82 -4.61 -10.67
N GLU A 529 10.84 -3.84 -10.32
CA GLU A 529 11.59 -4.03 -9.08
C GLU A 529 10.64 -3.95 -7.86
N ASP A 530 10.83 -4.88 -6.91
CA ASP A 530 10.00 -5.07 -5.72
C ASP A 530 8.50 -5.36 -5.98
N ASP A 531 8.09 -5.63 -7.21
CA ASP A 531 6.79 -6.25 -7.47
C ASP A 531 6.82 -7.69 -6.97
N ALA A 532 5.70 -8.14 -6.42
CA ALA A 532 5.52 -9.50 -5.97
C ALA A 532 4.04 -9.87 -6.07
N ILE A 533 3.77 -11.17 -6.06
CA ILE A 533 2.42 -11.69 -5.85
C ILE A 533 2.42 -12.43 -4.52
N SER A 534 1.49 -12.06 -3.64
CA SER A 534 1.29 -12.75 -2.37
C SER A 534 0.82 -14.18 -2.62
N TYR A 535 0.76 -14.97 -1.56
CA TYR A 535 0.21 -16.31 -1.68
C TYR A 535 -1.22 -16.31 -2.24
N HIS A 536 -1.44 -17.16 -3.24
CA HIS A 536 -2.67 -17.40 -3.97
C HIS A 536 -2.68 -18.84 -4.48
N ASP A 537 -3.74 -19.24 -5.17
CA ASP A 537 -3.87 -20.56 -5.77
C ASP A 537 -4.57 -20.49 -7.13
N ASP A 538 -4.48 -21.57 -7.91
CA ASP A 538 -5.21 -21.76 -9.19
C ASP A 538 -6.31 -22.82 -9.00
N GLY A 539 -6.97 -22.85 -7.83
CA GLY A 539 -7.90 -23.88 -7.40
C GLY A 539 -9.35 -23.66 -7.85
N GLU A 540 -9.58 -22.74 -8.78
CA GLU A 540 -10.91 -22.52 -9.37
C GLU A 540 -11.41 -23.78 -10.09
N ASP A 541 -12.71 -24.08 -9.96
CA ASP A 541 -13.32 -25.27 -10.57
C ASP A 541 -13.39 -25.20 -12.10
N THR A 542 -13.24 -24.01 -12.67
CA THR A 542 -13.15 -23.71 -14.11
C THR A 542 -11.78 -24.02 -14.72
N LEU A 543 -10.80 -24.46 -13.93
CA LEU A 543 -9.46 -24.79 -14.41
C LEU A 543 -9.19 -26.29 -14.52
N GLY A 544 -8.42 -26.66 -15.53
CA GLY A 544 -7.82 -27.97 -15.67
C GLY A 544 -6.72 -28.24 -14.63
N PRO A 545 -6.31 -29.51 -14.47
CA PRO A 545 -5.41 -29.94 -13.40
C PRO A 545 -3.96 -29.48 -13.56
N THR A 546 -3.57 -29.00 -14.75
CA THR A 546 -2.18 -28.65 -15.07
C THR A 546 -2.05 -27.16 -15.26
N VAL A 547 -1.05 -26.56 -14.60
CA VAL A 547 -0.65 -25.16 -14.76
C VAL A 547 0.84 -25.15 -15.05
N ALA A 548 1.27 -24.44 -16.09
CA ALA A 548 2.67 -24.33 -16.46
C ALA A 548 3.09 -22.86 -16.55
N THR A 549 4.31 -22.52 -16.13
CA THR A 549 4.80 -21.13 -16.24
C THR A 549 6.24 -21.08 -16.74
N LEU A 550 6.48 -20.23 -17.74
CA LEU A 550 7.82 -19.89 -18.24
C LEU A 550 8.32 -18.62 -17.55
N SER A 551 9.57 -18.67 -17.08
CA SER A 551 10.25 -17.56 -16.41
C SER A 551 11.23 -16.85 -17.34
N LEU A 552 11.03 -15.56 -17.61
CA LEU A 552 11.96 -14.74 -18.40
C LEU A 552 12.47 -13.54 -17.61
N GLY A 553 13.76 -13.20 -17.70
CA GLY A 553 14.35 -12.06 -16.99
C GLY A 553 15.00 -12.41 -15.66
N SER A 554 14.98 -11.45 -14.72
CA SER A 554 15.55 -11.57 -13.38
C SER A 554 15.00 -12.78 -12.62
N SER A 555 15.86 -13.41 -11.82
CA SER A 555 15.49 -14.56 -11.00
C SER A 555 14.43 -14.24 -9.95
N ALA A 556 13.62 -15.23 -9.59
CA ALA A 556 12.64 -15.16 -8.52
C ALA A 556 12.72 -16.39 -7.61
N ARG A 557 12.04 -16.31 -6.47
CA ARG A 557 11.82 -17.46 -5.60
C ARG A 557 10.34 -17.82 -5.61
N MET A 558 10.02 -19.06 -5.97
CA MET A 558 8.66 -19.60 -5.86
C MET A 558 8.55 -20.38 -4.55
N LEU A 559 7.44 -20.21 -3.85
CA LEU A 559 7.19 -20.87 -2.57
C LEU A 559 5.81 -21.48 -2.57
N PHE A 560 5.68 -22.67 -1.99
CA PHE A 560 4.44 -23.39 -1.74
C PHE A 560 4.25 -23.53 -0.23
N ALA A 561 3.01 -23.30 0.20
CA ALA A 561 2.60 -23.50 1.57
C ALA A 561 1.22 -24.15 1.62
N GLU A 562 0.98 -24.95 2.65
CA GLU A 562 -0.33 -25.56 2.88
C GLU A 562 -1.38 -24.45 3.13
N LYS A 563 -2.60 -24.62 2.61
CA LYS A 563 -3.69 -23.69 2.91
C LYS A 563 -4.00 -23.72 4.40
N THR A 564 -4.30 -22.54 4.96
CA THR A 564 -4.58 -22.31 6.39
C THR A 564 -5.60 -23.30 6.98
N LYS A 565 -6.59 -23.75 6.18
CA LYS A 565 -7.62 -24.71 6.63
C LYS A 565 -7.05 -26.08 7.04
N TYR A 566 -5.94 -26.52 6.45
CA TYR A 566 -5.27 -27.77 6.81
C TYR A 566 -4.23 -27.58 7.93
N ASN A 567 -3.87 -26.33 8.24
CA ASN A 567 -2.90 -26.03 9.28
C ASN A 567 -3.31 -24.85 10.16
N PRO A 568 -4.29 -25.03 11.07
CA PRO A 568 -4.84 -23.96 11.90
C PRO A 568 -3.87 -23.43 12.97
N LYS A 569 -2.69 -24.05 13.16
CA LYS A 569 -1.64 -23.55 14.07
C LYS A 569 -1.06 -22.20 13.61
N THR A 570 -1.33 -21.78 12.38
CA THR A 570 -1.04 -20.44 11.91
C THR A 570 -2.11 -19.46 12.45
N LYS A 571 -1.83 -18.76 13.54
CA LYS A 571 -2.77 -17.81 14.17
C LYS A 571 -3.30 -16.80 13.14
N LYS A 572 -4.63 -16.59 13.09
CA LYS A 572 -5.25 -15.44 12.41
C LYS A 572 -4.63 -14.15 13.00
N GLY A 573 -3.88 -13.39 12.21
CA GLY A 573 -3.43 -12.04 12.57
C GLY A 573 -1.91 -11.80 12.64
N THR A 574 -1.06 -12.83 12.54
CA THR A 574 0.38 -12.61 12.32
C THR A 574 0.67 -12.44 10.82
N ARG A 575 1.65 -11.58 10.47
CA ARG A 575 2.13 -11.38 9.08
C ARG A 575 2.29 -12.73 8.37
N SER A 576 2.11 -12.74 7.04
CA SER A 576 2.13 -13.91 6.12
C SER A 576 3.35 -14.86 6.22
N THR A 577 4.29 -14.59 7.11
CA THR A 577 5.52 -15.33 7.38
C THR A 577 5.34 -16.63 8.16
N ALA A 578 4.15 -16.90 8.72
CA ALA A 578 3.89 -18.10 9.53
C ALA A 578 3.13 -19.20 8.77
N ARG A 579 3.05 -19.18 7.43
CA ARG A 579 2.46 -20.29 6.68
C ARG A 579 3.40 -21.49 6.69
N ASN A 580 2.85 -22.71 6.77
CA ASN A 580 3.65 -23.93 6.70
C ASN A 580 4.20 -24.11 5.28
N GLN A 581 5.38 -23.53 5.04
CA GLN A 581 6.05 -23.60 3.76
C GLN A 581 6.62 -25.00 3.56
N VAL A 582 6.16 -25.69 2.53
CA VAL A 582 6.57 -27.08 2.25
C VAL A 582 7.68 -27.15 1.22
N LEU A 583 7.71 -26.20 0.28
CA LEU A 583 8.67 -26.17 -0.82
C LEU A 583 8.96 -24.72 -1.19
N ALA A 584 10.22 -24.39 -1.40
CA ALA A 584 10.64 -23.17 -2.06
C ALA A 584 11.87 -23.44 -2.91
N PHE A 585 11.91 -22.84 -4.09
CA PHE A 585 13.01 -23.02 -5.03
C PHE A 585 13.21 -21.75 -5.85
N PRO A 586 14.42 -21.54 -6.39
CA PRO A 586 14.64 -20.47 -7.32
C PRO A 586 14.05 -20.82 -8.68
N VAL A 587 13.62 -19.79 -9.41
CA VAL A 587 13.22 -19.87 -10.81
C VAL A 587 14.04 -18.85 -11.57
N HIS A 588 14.83 -19.32 -12.53
CA HIS A 588 15.77 -18.50 -13.29
C HIS A 588 15.23 -18.15 -14.68
N HIS A 589 16.03 -17.41 -15.45
CA HIS A 589 15.73 -17.15 -16.86
C HIS A 589 15.71 -18.45 -17.67
N GLY A 590 14.61 -18.68 -18.39
CA GLY A 590 14.36 -19.85 -19.23
C GLY A 590 13.75 -21.03 -18.49
N ASP A 591 13.76 -21.04 -17.15
CA ASP A 591 13.19 -22.13 -16.36
C ASP A 591 11.67 -22.24 -16.60
N MET A 592 11.19 -23.48 -16.61
CA MET A 592 9.76 -23.80 -16.71
C MET A 592 9.33 -24.53 -15.46
N VAL A 593 8.20 -24.14 -14.89
CA VAL A 593 7.61 -24.82 -13.71
C VAL A 593 6.25 -25.36 -14.12
N VAL A 594 6.01 -26.64 -13.87
CA VAL A 594 4.73 -27.30 -14.14
C VAL A 594 4.17 -27.86 -12.85
N MET A 595 2.94 -27.51 -12.53
CA MET A 595 2.16 -28.00 -11.41
C MET A 595 1.05 -28.88 -11.97
N HIS A 596 0.96 -30.13 -11.54
CA HIS A 596 -0.01 -31.09 -12.05
C HIS A 596 -0.78 -31.80 -10.92
N GLY A 597 -2.11 -31.76 -11.01
CA GLY A 597 -3.06 -32.34 -10.06
C GLY A 597 -4.01 -31.26 -9.53
N ALA A 598 -5.32 -31.41 -9.74
CA ALA A 598 -6.30 -30.40 -9.35
C ALA A 598 -6.26 -30.07 -7.84
N GLN A 599 -5.97 -31.08 -7.02
CA GLN A 599 -5.86 -30.91 -5.58
C GLN A 599 -4.60 -30.15 -5.14
N VAL A 600 -3.53 -30.09 -5.96
CA VAL A 600 -2.38 -29.22 -5.66
C VAL A 600 -2.87 -27.78 -5.53
N HIS A 601 -3.69 -27.34 -6.49
CA HIS A 601 -4.23 -25.98 -6.51
C HIS A 601 -5.30 -25.75 -5.43
N GLN A 602 -6.01 -26.80 -5.02
CA GLN A 602 -7.04 -26.69 -3.97
C GLN A 602 -6.46 -26.78 -2.55
N GLN A 603 -5.32 -27.45 -2.35
CA GLN A 603 -4.74 -27.74 -1.03
C GLN A 603 -3.53 -26.86 -0.67
N TYR A 604 -2.83 -26.34 -1.67
CA TYR A 604 -1.64 -25.50 -1.48
C TYR A 604 -1.86 -24.09 -2.03
N ASP A 605 -1.30 -23.12 -1.33
CA ASP A 605 -1.09 -21.77 -1.86
C ASP A 605 0.36 -21.65 -2.34
N HIS A 606 0.58 -20.89 -3.40
CA HIS A 606 1.90 -20.55 -3.87
C HIS A 606 2.10 -19.04 -4.00
N LYS A 607 3.35 -18.58 -3.92
CA LYS A 607 3.73 -17.18 -4.14
C LYS A 607 5.04 -17.08 -4.91
N VAL A 608 5.26 -15.93 -5.53
CA VAL A 608 6.52 -15.61 -6.21
C VAL A 608 7.08 -14.31 -5.67
N GLU A 609 8.36 -14.35 -5.29
CA GLU A 609 9.15 -13.23 -4.83
C GLU A 609 10.27 -12.96 -5.85
N PRO A 610 10.05 -12.04 -6.82
CA PRO A 610 11.10 -11.57 -7.71
C PRO A 610 12.26 -10.96 -6.92
N SER A 611 13.48 -11.25 -7.36
CA SER A 611 14.68 -10.76 -6.67
C SER A 611 15.36 -9.61 -7.41
N GLY A 612 15.04 -9.36 -8.68
CA GLY A 612 15.76 -8.39 -9.53
C GLY A 612 14.91 -7.34 -10.22
N LYS A 613 15.53 -6.66 -11.19
CA LYS A 613 14.98 -5.43 -11.78
C LYS A 613 13.75 -5.67 -12.63
N ARG A 614 13.67 -6.80 -13.34
CA ARG A 614 12.57 -7.05 -14.28
C ARG A 614 12.40 -8.52 -14.59
N ARG A 615 11.15 -9.00 -14.52
CA ARG A 615 10.81 -10.38 -14.88
C ARG A 615 9.46 -10.43 -15.59
N PHE A 616 9.31 -11.38 -16.52
CA PHE A 616 8.01 -11.82 -17.01
C PHE A 616 7.76 -13.28 -16.62
N ALA A 617 6.52 -13.58 -16.22
CA ALA A 617 5.99 -14.92 -16.09
C ALA A 617 4.96 -15.14 -17.19
N LEU A 618 5.07 -16.21 -17.96
CA LEU A 618 4.09 -16.60 -18.97
C LEU A 618 3.45 -17.89 -18.49
N THR A 619 2.32 -17.76 -17.81
CA THR A 619 1.60 -18.88 -17.20
C THR A 619 0.49 -19.34 -18.13
N CYS A 620 0.45 -20.63 -18.43
CA CYS A 620 -0.54 -21.26 -19.28
C CYS A 620 -1.46 -22.17 -18.47
N ARG A 621 -2.74 -22.15 -18.83
CA ARG A 621 -3.80 -22.93 -18.20
C ARG A 621 -4.72 -23.52 -19.26
N ASN A 622 -5.48 -24.53 -18.85
CA ASN A 622 -6.65 -24.99 -19.59
C ASN A 622 -7.90 -24.48 -18.85
N ILE A 623 -8.65 -23.60 -19.49
CA ILE A 623 -9.96 -23.15 -19.04
C ILE A 623 -10.99 -24.18 -19.53
N ILE A 624 -11.71 -24.78 -18.58
CA ILE A 624 -12.77 -25.75 -18.86
C ILE A 624 -14.01 -24.97 -19.30
N ILE A 625 -14.17 -24.82 -20.61
CA ILE A 625 -15.25 -24.02 -21.23
C ILE A 625 -16.64 -24.41 -20.72
N SER A 626 -16.91 -25.70 -20.52
CA SER A 626 -18.21 -26.16 -20.03
C SER A 626 -18.55 -25.73 -18.60
N LYS A 627 -17.60 -25.15 -17.86
CA LYS A 627 -17.76 -24.70 -16.48
C LYS A 627 -17.78 -23.19 -16.32
N ILE A 628 -17.54 -22.42 -17.39
CA ILE A 628 -17.70 -20.96 -17.35
C ILE A 628 -19.13 -20.57 -17.74
N ASP A 629 -19.53 -19.35 -17.41
CA ASP A 629 -20.86 -18.80 -17.70
C ASP A 629 -21.20 -18.97 -19.21
N GLU A 630 -22.42 -19.42 -19.51
CA GLU A 630 -22.85 -19.78 -20.88
C GLU A 630 -22.67 -18.64 -21.88
N ASP A 631 -22.88 -17.39 -21.45
CA ASP A 631 -22.71 -16.19 -22.27
C ASP A 631 -21.24 -15.87 -22.61
N GLN A 632 -20.28 -16.52 -21.93
CA GLN A 632 -18.84 -16.36 -22.16
C GLN A 632 -18.22 -17.54 -22.93
N GLN A 633 -18.93 -18.65 -23.09
CA GLN A 633 -18.37 -19.88 -23.67
C GLN A 633 -17.94 -19.71 -25.12
N GLU A 634 -18.76 -19.05 -25.95
CA GLU A 634 -18.43 -18.81 -27.36
C GLU A 634 -17.19 -17.91 -27.51
N ASP A 635 -17.11 -16.83 -26.73
CA ASP A 635 -15.95 -15.94 -26.71
C ASP A 635 -14.69 -16.68 -26.25
N ALA A 636 -14.81 -17.52 -25.22
CA ALA A 636 -13.69 -18.29 -24.68
C ALA A 636 -13.19 -19.37 -25.66
N MET A 637 -14.09 -20.06 -26.36
CA MET A 637 -13.72 -21.00 -27.42
C MET A 637 -13.02 -20.28 -28.56
N SER A 638 -13.62 -19.19 -29.06
CA SER A 638 -13.10 -18.41 -30.18
C SER A 638 -11.72 -17.81 -29.88
N LYS A 639 -11.53 -17.22 -28.70
CA LYS A 639 -10.26 -16.63 -28.31
C LYS A 639 -9.20 -17.69 -27.98
N GLY A 640 -9.59 -18.79 -27.35
CA GLY A 640 -8.71 -19.89 -26.95
C GLY A 640 -8.30 -20.82 -28.09
N GLU A 641 -8.89 -20.67 -29.28
CA GLU A 641 -8.53 -21.45 -30.47
C GLU A 641 -7.10 -21.14 -30.92
N ILE A 642 -6.26 -22.17 -30.94
CA ILE A 642 -4.86 -22.07 -31.39
C ILE A 642 -4.84 -22.02 -32.93
N PRO A 643 -4.18 -21.00 -33.53
CA PRO A 643 -4.06 -20.90 -34.98
C PRO A 643 -3.41 -22.13 -35.63
N ALA A 644 -3.87 -22.51 -36.83
CA ALA A 644 -3.38 -23.70 -37.53
C ALA A 644 -1.88 -23.62 -37.89
N ASP A 645 -1.37 -22.43 -38.18
CA ASP A 645 0.04 -22.16 -38.47
C ASP A 645 0.91 -22.17 -37.20
N ALA A 646 0.33 -22.28 -36.00
CA ALA A 646 1.09 -22.38 -34.75
C ALA A 646 1.97 -23.64 -34.68
N GLY A 647 1.76 -24.62 -35.57
CA GLY A 647 2.63 -25.78 -35.72
C GLY A 647 4.09 -25.42 -36.06
N GLN A 648 4.33 -24.25 -36.67
CA GLN A 648 5.68 -23.76 -36.96
C GLN A 648 6.50 -23.44 -35.68
N TRP A 649 5.82 -23.29 -34.54
CA TRP A 649 6.43 -23.01 -33.23
C TRP A 649 6.52 -24.24 -32.33
N THR A 650 6.38 -25.45 -32.89
CA THR A 650 6.49 -26.69 -32.13
C THR A 650 7.84 -26.75 -31.42
N TYR A 651 7.80 -27.08 -30.13
CA TYR A 651 8.98 -27.25 -29.28
C TYR A 651 9.08 -28.72 -28.87
N ASP A 652 10.27 -29.30 -29.04
CA ASP A 652 10.56 -30.70 -28.76
C ASP A 652 11.57 -30.89 -27.61
N GLY A 653 12.03 -29.80 -27.01
CA GLY A 653 12.98 -29.79 -25.89
C GLY A 653 14.27 -29.00 -26.16
N TYR A 654 14.50 -28.55 -27.39
CA TYR A 654 15.69 -27.75 -27.76
C TYR A 654 15.36 -26.48 -28.54
#